data_AF-A0A8T5I8S5-F1
#
_entry.id   AF-A0A8T5I8S5-F1
#
_cell.length_a   1.000
_cell.length_b   1.000
_cell.length_c   1.000
_cell.angle_alpha   90.00
_cell.angle_beta   90.00
_cell.angle_gamma   90.00
#
_symmetry.space_group_name_H-M   'P 1'
#
loop_
_entity.id
_entity.type
_entity.pdbx_description
1 polymer ?
#
loop_
_entity_poly.entity_id
_entity_poly.type
_entity_poly.pdbx_seq_one_letter_code
_entity_poly.pdbx_strand_id
1 'polypeptide(L)'
;MSDMNLSCDILEMNESDRFQIFFDKKNVFDSEIIVCMLVYNTGPEIKDAINSIRSQETSRSISILIIDGGISDDWKKYIDTFEDIVIVKVNEYTVSQSRNLSHQISNKVFPVAKWICRLDSDDVLHSTSSIEEISQRLDMEASEKNWAIAGNSLSENGIRIDRINLPEENILNPEIIISRIKRMTRGEADAELPSCNLWIRPGFRAIYPDIESAEDHWLVAHLLVNQPEEGLILHDNLFANYSLSGQNTEKNRSKGAFEESRERLFSSAKYWINGEYDGSEEICIGWGCEGVVWLSNGTVRKRFHSKLLNQRDVNWLSKIKSSSFPLANWSTENGVFIAKYEYEITEEAETASLPQLSNFIQSCIKDKVVSLNIKRTNFRIRNGELYHIDIGHWIRPYNARYLRDMCLQLYLTYVVGKSDEDVRDISKEMRNNPEKMAQITGFESFYHREILLHSYHRGAFVKPKRDVLPEKRHHEEITLMVRACSMDAHLIERQSYHILQQLCIYDSFKERILLIDYHPGPFLRQYADPDPQKLREVAKKLVENGIYDRVLVAPIDNEEKILDCYSRWFNLESSIPHNHEGAPLFQQLWAFDQIQTKYVLQMDSDVIIGRTRGDDNVLGKMTDSIRKPRVFGIGFNIPQNINSGFKEYSGKFVPEIRLGLFDLQRLRSQVPYPNSIKDGRLQKNWHRSVEEFQGQNEWSCLRGGDESSWYLHPMNSMKNDLLFYDRVIDLCEQGIIPREQEEKWDVIEDRSLWQYPYRSEDLIFTLFLRDFEKHWARAAIRSLVNQKDSRFGIVIFDDGSKQSKQTWLLDEIKGIESRVTLVRRRFGRIDSDFCEDLLNQICDAGNPLIFSIGEKEILFDERVSSIILQRVSENQEFLITPSYCSKFPLGGHSKVYLDDEISDFNVISSLRGSRLFGAYDDISSSALLYKERPCFEFLDIEEYLVFNGDFNIVQSQEEVLRPTTYIPNLRKIELDITYICNLTCSGCSRSSAQAPSSMHMSIEVVKNFLRDTETKGVRWESLHILGGEPTLHPNFVEIVNTLDDWFQKNSPETDLKVITNGVSKLTKSNLDKIPERWHYDNSYKIDFEKATSHFEPFNLAPIDLDEWKGQDFKKGCYITQDSGIGLTPYGYFHCAIAGGIERIMNFGHGLETMPEHPWEMLEMMEDYCKNCGHFLSDTFVERADRSGVLPPPDTVSQSWEIAYSKWKRDGDAGSKLRVFNS
;
A
#
# COMPACT_ATOMS: atom_id res chain seq x y z
N MET A 1 -13.88 -58.40 29.67
CA MET A 1 -13.39 -57.52 30.76
C MET A 1 -13.68 -56.09 30.33
N SER A 2 -14.18 -55.25 31.24
CA SER A 2 -14.61 -53.87 30.95
C SER A 2 -13.42 -52.95 30.67
N ASP A 3 -13.62 -51.86 29.90
CA ASP A 3 -12.65 -50.80 29.57
C ASP A 3 -11.87 -50.18 30.78
N MET A 4 -12.14 -50.63 32.01
CA MET A 4 -11.51 -50.17 33.26
C MET A 4 -9.98 -50.39 33.34
N ASN A 5 -9.40 -51.24 32.49
CA ASN A 5 -7.96 -51.51 32.49
C ASN A 5 -7.19 -50.81 31.36
N LEU A 6 -7.85 -50.15 30.42
CA LEU A 6 -7.19 -49.41 29.33
C LEU A 6 -6.96 -47.96 29.77
N SER A 7 -5.75 -47.47 29.53
CA SER A 7 -5.44 -46.04 29.58
C SER A 7 -6.16 -45.32 28.43
N CYS A 8 -6.50 -44.05 28.63
CA CYS A 8 -7.12 -43.23 27.59
C CYS A 8 -6.44 -41.86 27.49
N ASP A 9 -6.13 -41.44 26.27
CA ASP A 9 -5.67 -40.10 25.93
C ASP A 9 -6.59 -39.48 24.86
N ILE A 10 -6.69 -38.14 24.85
CA ILE A 10 -7.46 -37.41 23.84
C ILE A 10 -6.51 -36.96 22.72
N LEU A 11 -6.80 -37.41 21.50
CA LEU A 11 -6.13 -36.96 20.29
C LEU A 11 -6.98 -35.92 19.56
N GLU A 12 -6.42 -34.73 19.40
CA GLU A 12 -7.02 -33.68 18.56
C GLU A 12 -6.42 -33.76 17.16
N MET A 13 -7.24 -33.97 16.13
CA MET A 13 -6.76 -34.09 14.74
C MET A 13 -7.02 -32.85 13.90
N ASN A 14 -8.06 -32.10 14.23
CA ASN A 14 -8.40 -30.81 13.66
C ASN A 14 -9.08 -29.96 14.75
N GLU A 15 -9.49 -28.73 14.43
CA GLU A 15 -10.07 -27.79 15.40
C GLU A 15 -11.39 -28.28 16.03
N SER A 16 -12.10 -29.23 15.39
CA SER A 16 -13.43 -29.68 15.81
C SER A 16 -13.50 -31.11 16.34
N ASP A 17 -12.55 -31.98 15.96
CA ASP A 17 -12.63 -33.41 16.19
C ASP A 17 -11.61 -33.86 17.25
N ARG A 18 -12.15 -34.36 18.36
CA ARG A 18 -11.41 -34.97 19.47
C ARG A 18 -11.74 -36.45 19.53
N PHE A 19 -10.71 -37.28 19.45
CA PHE A 19 -10.84 -38.73 19.51
C PHE A 19 -10.27 -39.24 20.82
N GLN A 20 -11.00 -40.15 21.47
CA GLN A 20 -10.47 -40.90 22.59
C GLN A 20 -9.69 -42.10 22.05
N ILE A 21 -8.42 -42.18 22.44
CA ILE A 21 -7.54 -43.30 22.13
C ILE A 21 -7.43 -44.16 23.38
N PHE A 22 -7.77 -45.44 23.27
CA PHE A 22 -7.65 -46.42 24.34
C PHE A 22 -6.48 -47.38 24.03
N PHE A 23 -5.65 -47.65 25.04
CA PHE A 23 -4.51 -48.57 24.94
C PHE A 23 -4.18 -49.18 26.30
N ASP A 24 -3.55 -50.35 26.33
CA ASP A 24 -3.12 -50.98 27.58
C ASP A 24 -1.74 -50.46 28.03
N LYS A 25 -0.71 -50.68 27.19
CA LYS A 25 0.68 -50.28 27.46
C LYS A 25 1.19 -49.28 26.43
N LYS A 26 1.89 -48.22 26.87
CA LYS A 26 2.41 -47.16 25.98
C LYS A 26 3.41 -47.64 24.93
N ASN A 27 4.13 -48.74 25.16
CA ASN A 27 5.08 -49.29 24.20
C ASN A 27 4.42 -49.83 22.92
N VAL A 28 3.09 -49.97 22.88
CA VAL A 28 2.35 -50.29 21.65
C VAL A 28 2.62 -49.26 20.54
N PHE A 29 2.87 -48.01 20.91
CA PHE A 29 3.18 -46.91 19.98
C PHE A 29 4.58 -47.02 19.37
N ASP A 30 5.46 -47.87 19.91
CA ASP A 30 6.83 -48.11 19.43
C ASP A 30 6.90 -49.29 18.43
N SER A 31 5.88 -49.43 17.58
CA SER A 31 5.75 -50.54 16.63
C SER A 31 6.25 -50.19 15.23
N GLU A 32 7.02 -51.08 14.60
CA GLU A 32 7.52 -50.91 13.23
C GLU A 32 6.40 -51.08 12.18
N ILE A 33 5.42 -51.95 12.45
CA ILE A 33 4.31 -52.26 11.53
C ILE A 33 2.98 -52.01 12.22
N ILE A 34 2.11 -51.26 11.54
CA ILE A 34 0.78 -50.93 12.04
C ILE A 34 -0.26 -51.64 11.16
N VAL A 35 -1.00 -52.57 11.74
CA VAL A 35 -2.13 -53.23 11.08
C VAL A 35 -3.40 -52.48 11.43
N CYS A 36 -3.92 -51.69 10.49
CA CYS A 36 -5.16 -50.96 10.62
C CYS A 36 -6.36 -51.89 10.38
N MET A 37 -7.28 -51.92 11.33
CA MET A 37 -8.50 -52.72 11.28
C MET A 37 -9.72 -51.84 11.54
N LEU A 38 -10.75 -51.97 10.70
CA LEU A 38 -12.03 -51.31 10.92
C LEU A 38 -13.00 -52.29 11.56
N VAL A 39 -13.72 -51.83 12.59
CA VAL A 39 -14.71 -52.64 13.30
C VAL A 39 -16.05 -51.91 13.29
N TYR A 40 -17.12 -52.60 12.87
CA TYR A 40 -18.46 -52.05 12.85
C TYR A 40 -19.49 -53.14 13.19
N ASN A 41 -19.84 -53.24 14.46
CA ASN A 41 -20.77 -54.26 14.99
C ASN A 41 -20.39 -55.70 14.57
N THR A 42 -19.09 -55.98 14.44
CA THR A 42 -18.55 -57.27 14.00
C THR A 42 -18.72 -58.37 15.07
N GLY A 43 -18.82 -59.64 14.64
CA GLY A 43 -19.04 -60.81 15.50
C GLY A 43 -17.74 -61.48 16.00
N PRO A 44 -17.73 -62.81 16.24
CA PRO A 44 -16.55 -63.53 16.74
C PRO A 44 -15.38 -63.59 15.75
N GLU A 45 -15.58 -63.23 14.48
CA GLU A 45 -14.58 -63.33 13.40
C GLU A 45 -13.33 -62.49 13.67
N ILE A 46 -13.49 -61.34 14.35
CA ILE A 46 -12.38 -60.46 14.72
C ILE A 46 -11.34 -61.15 15.60
N LYS A 47 -11.75 -62.17 16.37
CA LYS A 47 -10.84 -62.97 17.18
C LYS A 47 -9.82 -63.68 16.30
N ASP A 48 -10.28 -64.25 15.19
CA ASP A 48 -9.42 -65.00 14.27
C ASP A 48 -8.49 -64.06 13.51
N ALA A 49 -8.98 -62.88 13.11
CA ALA A 49 -8.17 -61.83 12.49
C ALA A 49 -7.01 -61.40 13.40
N ILE A 50 -7.30 -61.03 14.66
CA ILE A 50 -6.29 -60.60 15.63
C ILE A 50 -5.34 -61.74 16.00
N ASN A 51 -5.84 -62.96 16.17
CA ASN A 51 -4.97 -64.11 16.45
C ASN A 51 -4.04 -64.42 15.28
N SER A 52 -4.48 -64.22 14.03
CA SER A 52 -3.61 -64.40 12.86
C SER A 52 -2.43 -63.42 12.86
N ILE A 53 -2.64 -62.18 13.32
CA ILE A 53 -1.58 -61.16 13.52
C ILE A 53 -0.64 -61.57 14.66
N ARG A 54 -1.19 -62.00 15.81
CA ARG A 54 -0.39 -62.44 16.96
C ARG A 54 0.43 -63.70 16.72
N SER A 55 -0.01 -64.54 15.77
CA SER A 55 0.68 -65.77 15.38
C SER A 55 1.81 -65.56 14.37
N GLN A 56 2.10 -64.31 13.97
CA GLN A 56 3.17 -64.03 13.02
C GLN A 56 4.55 -64.34 13.61
N GLU A 57 5.33 -65.14 12.91
CA GLU A 57 6.74 -65.41 13.16
C GLU A 57 7.58 -64.28 12.54
N THR A 58 7.65 -63.15 13.24
CA THR A 58 8.38 -61.96 12.78
C THR A 58 9.38 -61.46 13.82
N SER A 59 10.45 -60.82 13.34
CA SER A 59 11.40 -60.09 14.19
C SER A 59 10.96 -58.65 14.49
N ARG A 60 9.88 -58.19 13.85
CA ARG A 60 9.37 -56.81 13.89
C ARG A 60 8.34 -56.62 15.00
N SER A 61 8.29 -55.43 15.59
CA SER A 61 7.19 -55.03 16.47
C SER A 61 5.95 -54.70 15.65
N ILE A 62 4.83 -55.35 15.98
CA ILE A 62 3.53 -55.13 15.34
C ILE A 62 2.57 -54.55 16.36
N SER A 63 1.76 -53.58 15.93
CA SER A 63 0.57 -53.14 16.65
C SER A 63 -0.66 -53.18 15.76
N ILE A 64 -1.82 -53.25 16.40
CA ILE A 64 -3.13 -53.28 15.76
C ILE A 64 -3.85 -51.97 16.09
N LEU A 65 -4.11 -51.15 15.08
CA LEU A 65 -4.93 -49.94 15.24
C LEU A 65 -6.37 -50.26 14.83
N ILE A 66 -7.25 -50.34 15.82
CA ILE A 66 -8.68 -50.56 15.62
C ILE A 66 -9.41 -49.22 15.58
N ILE A 67 -10.04 -48.91 14.45
CA ILE A 67 -11.01 -47.83 14.35
C ILE A 67 -12.40 -48.45 14.54
N ASP A 68 -12.99 -48.20 15.70
CA ASP A 68 -14.30 -48.73 16.08
C ASP A 68 -15.40 -47.73 15.71
N GLY A 69 -16.10 -48.01 14.62
CA GLY A 69 -17.27 -47.26 14.16
C GLY A 69 -18.59 -47.79 14.71
N GLY A 70 -18.57 -48.87 15.50
CA GLY A 70 -19.74 -49.57 16.00
C GLY A 70 -20.44 -48.83 17.14
N ILE A 71 -21.74 -49.09 17.28
CA ILE A 71 -22.52 -48.65 18.44
C ILE A 71 -22.40 -49.68 19.58
N SER A 72 -22.10 -50.94 19.23
CA SER A 72 -21.86 -52.03 20.18
C SER A 72 -20.37 -52.32 20.38
N ASP A 73 -19.96 -52.43 21.64
CA ASP A 73 -18.62 -52.88 22.04
C ASP A 73 -18.56 -54.42 22.23
N ASP A 74 -19.55 -55.19 21.71
CA ASP A 74 -19.66 -56.64 21.94
C ASP A 74 -18.45 -57.43 21.44
N TRP A 75 -17.82 -56.97 20.35
CA TRP A 75 -16.65 -57.60 19.75
C TRP A 75 -15.48 -57.71 20.74
N LYS A 76 -15.34 -56.75 21.67
CA LYS A 76 -14.30 -56.73 22.71
C LYS A 76 -14.35 -57.95 23.62
N LYS A 77 -15.51 -58.63 23.74
CA LYS A 77 -15.68 -59.84 24.57
C LYS A 77 -14.93 -61.05 24.02
N TYR A 78 -14.60 -61.05 22.73
CA TYR A 78 -13.88 -62.15 22.09
C TYR A 78 -12.36 -61.96 22.12
N ILE A 79 -11.87 -60.84 22.64
CA ILE A 79 -10.45 -60.48 22.69
C ILE A 79 -9.88 -60.80 24.07
N ASP A 80 -8.83 -61.63 24.09
CA ASP A 80 -8.24 -62.14 25.33
C ASP A 80 -7.30 -61.13 26.03
N THR A 81 -6.62 -60.27 25.26
CA THR A 81 -5.67 -59.24 25.74
C THR A 81 -5.66 -58.03 24.80
N PHE A 82 -5.26 -56.85 25.28
CA PHE A 82 -5.21 -55.59 24.52
C PHE A 82 -3.79 -54.97 24.45
N GLU A 83 -2.75 -55.70 24.84
CA GLU A 83 -1.37 -55.18 24.95
C GLU A 83 -0.81 -54.62 23.63
N ASP A 84 -1.19 -55.22 22.50
CA ASP A 84 -0.78 -54.90 21.12
C ASP A 84 -1.83 -54.07 20.36
N ILE A 85 -2.91 -53.64 21.04
CA ILE A 85 -4.07 -53.00 20.40
C ILE A 85 -4.21 -51.54 20.85
N VAL A 86 -4.38 -50.66 19.87
CA VAL A 86 -4.81 -49.27 20.05
C VAL A 86 -6.22 -49.14 19.49
N ILE A 87 -7.16 -48.62 20.28
CA ILE A 87 -8.58 -48.48 19.88
C ILE A 87 -8.94 -47.01 19.80
N VAL A 88 -9.57 -46.61 18.70
CA VAL A 88 -10.12 -45.26 18.52
C VAL A 88 -11.58 -45.38 18.17
N LYS A 89 -12.45 -44.81 19.02
CA LYS A 89 -13.89 -44.82 18.80
C LYS A 89 -14.30 -43.65 17.90
N VAL A 90 -15.01 -43.94 16.83
CA VAL A 90 -15.46 -42.95 15.84
C VAL A 90 -16.97 -43.07 15.64
N ASN A 91 -17.69 -41.95 15.67
CA ASN A 91 -19.14 -41.93 15.43
C ASN A 91 -19.43 -41.22 14.11
N GLU A 92 -20.34 -41.79 13.31
CA GLU A 92 -20.86 -41.17 12.07
C GLU A 92 -19.77 -40.90 11.01
N TYR A 93 -18.92 -41.89 10.74
CA TYR A 93 -17.95 -41.88 9.64
C TYR A 93 -18.23 -43.02 8.65
N THR A 94 -17.99 -42.78 7.36
CA THR A 94 -18.05 -43.81 6.32
C THR A 94 -16.82 -44.74 6.42
N VAL A 95 -16.84 -45.85 5.66
CA VAL A 95 -15.70 -46.77 5.58
C VAL A 95 -14.45 -46.04 5.09
N SER A 96 -14.54 -45.30 3.98
CA SER A 96 -13.43 -44.51 3.44
C SER A 96 -12.88 -43.51 4.45
N GLN A 97 -13.76 -42.80 5.15
CA GLN A 97 -13.33 -41.83 6.16
C GLN A 97 -12.63 -42.50 7.34
N SER A 98 -13.14 -43.66 7.80
CA SER A 98 -12.54 -44.42 8.89
C SER A 98 -11.15 -44.96 8.52
N ARG A 99 -10.94 -45.38 7.27
CA ARG A 99 -9.61 -45.76 6.75
C ARG A 99 -8.67 -44.56 6.64
N ASN A 100 -9.17 -43.43 6.14
CA ASN A 100 -8.36 -42.20 6.10
C ASN A 100 -7.97 -41.73 7.49
N LEU A 101 -8.86 -41.88 8.47
CA LEU A 101 -8.59 -41.57 9.86
C LEU A 101 -7.52 -42.51 10.44
N SER A 102 -7.59 -43.81 10.14
CA SER A 102 -6.56 -44.76 10.60
C SER A 102 -5.17 -44.35 10.10
N HIS A 103 -5.02 -43.96 8.83
CA HIS A 103 -3.74 -43.44 8.30
C HIS A 103 -3.25 -42.21 9.06
N GLN A 104 -4.14 -41.23 9.27
CA GLN A 104 -3.78 -39.98 9.95
C GLN A 104 -3.40 -40.21 11.42
N ILE A 105 -4.10 -41.12 12.11
CA ILE A 105 -3.77 -41.50 13.49
C ILE A 105 -2.44 -42.24 13.51
N SER A 106 -2.24 -43.22 12.62
CA SER A 106 -0.98 -43.97 12.50
C SER A 106 0.21 -43.02 12.40
N ASN A 107 0.13 -42.02 11.51
CA ASN A 107 1.18 -41.02 11.32
C ASN A 107 1.43 -40.12 12.54
N LYS A 108 0.42 -39.92 13.40
CA LYS A 108 0.51 -38.99 14.52
C LYS A 108 0.95 -39.64 15.82
N VAL A 109 0.57 -40.90 16.05
CA VAL A 109 0.79 -41.56 17.36
C VAL A 109 1.82 -42.69 17.32
N PHE A 110 2.26 -43.13 16.13
CA PHE A 110 3.31 -44.16 15.98
C PHE A 110 4.56 -43.57 15.32
N PRO A 111 5.46 -42.91 16.09
CA PRO A 111 6.58 -42.15 15.53
C PRO A 111 7.68 -43.01 14.90
N VAL A 112 7.73 -44.32 15.20
CA VAL A 112 8.75 -45.26 14.68
C VAL A 112 8.21 -46.20 13.60
N ALA A 113 6.93 -46.05 13.22
CA ALA A 113 6.32 -46.90 12.20
C ALA A 113 7.06 -46.78 10.86
N LYS A 114 7.26 -47.91 10.19
CA LYS A 114 7.84 -47.99 8.85
C LYS A 114 6.78 -48.28 7.79
N TRP A 115 5.77 -49.06 8.15
CA TRP A 115 4.70 -49.46 7.24
C TRP A 115 3.35 -49.54 7.96
N ILE A 116 2.31 -49.12 7.23
CA ILE A 116 0.91 -49.24 7.60
C ILE A 116 0.27 -50.21 6.59
N CYS A 117 -0.39 -51.25 7.06
CA CYS A 117 -1.17 -52.15 6.23
C CYS A 117 -2.58 -52.32 6.80
N ARG A 118 -3.49 -52.88 6.01
CA ARG A 118 -4.89 -53.06 6.42
C ARG A 118 -5.24 -54.54 6.48
N LEU A 119 -5.94 -54.96 7.53
CA LEU A 119 -6.62 -56.25 7.58
C LEU A 119 -8.07 -55.99 7.99
N ASP A 120 -9.03 -56.44 7.17
CA ASP A 120 -10.44 -56.31 7.50
C ASP A 120 -10.79 -57.28 8.66
N SER A 121 -11.76 -56.93 9.51
CA SER A 121 -12.01 -57.65 10.77
C SER A 121 -12.54 -59.08 10.60
N ASP A 122 -12.92 -59.45 9.38
CA ASP A 122 -13.40 -60.76 8.97
C ASP A 122 -12.39 -61.54 8.10
N ASP A 123 -11.18 -61.00 7.90
CA ASP A 123 -10.07 -61.64 7.20
C ASP A 123 -8.98 -62.13 8.15
N VAL A 124 -8.18 -63.11 7.72
CA VAL A 124 -7.00 -63.59 8.45
C VAL A 124 -5.75 -63.49 7.57
N LEU A 125 -4.57 -63.37 8.18
CA LEU A 125 -3.31 -63.43 7.43
C LEU A 125 -3.13 -64.78 6.73
N HIS A 126 -2.47 -64.77 5.57
CA HIS A 126 -2.35 -65.95 4.70
C HIS A 126 -1.55 -67.09 5.33
N SER A 127 -0.42 -66.77 5.96
CA SER A 127 0.46 -67.69 6.67
C SER A 127 0.97 -67.03 7.97
N THR A 128 1.70 -67.78 8.80
CA THR A 128 2.41 -67.23 9.96
C THR A 128 3.63 -66.39 9.59
N SER A 129 4.04 -66.35 8.33
CA SER A 129 5.21 -65.61 7.84
C SER A 129 4.86 -64.40 6.96
N SER A 130 3.59 -64.18 6.64
CA SER A 130 3.13 -63.16 5.68
C SER A 130 3.67 -61.76 5.95
N ILE A 131 3.66 -61.29 7.20
CA ILE A 131 4.17 -59.96 7.55
C ILE A 131 5.69 -59.90 7.39
N GLU A 132 6.42 -60.92 7.83
CA GLU A 132 7.89 -60.95 7.75
C GLU A 132 8.37 -61.03 6.29
N GLU A 133 7.77 -61.89 5.46
CA GLU A 133 8.11 -62.06 4.04
C GLU A 133 7.92 -60.75 3.25
N ILE A 134 6.78 -60.08 3.45
CA ILE A 134 6.50 -58.80 2.80
C ILE A 134 7.44 -57.72 3.33
N SER A 135 7.65 -57.64 4.64
CA SER A 135 8.52 -56.62 5.23
C SER A 135 9.98 -56.75 4.79
N GLN A 136 10.50 -57.98 4.64
CA GLN A 136 11.85 -58.21 4.11
C GLN A 136 11.97 -57.74 2.66
N ARG A 137 10.97 -58.02 1.82
CA ARG A 137 10.90 -57.51 0.44
C ARG A 137 10.87 -55.99 0.40
N LEU A 138 10.07 -55.37 1.25
CA LEU A 138 10.00 -53.91 1.36
C LEU A 138 11.35 -53.32 1.81
N ASP A 139 12.03 -53.90 2.80
CA ASP A 139 13.35 -53.40 3.23
C ASP A 139 14.42 -53.51 2.11
N MET A 140 14.32 -54.53 1.26
CA MET A 140 15.27 -54.74 0.16
C MET A 140 15.01 -53.86 -1.06
N GLU A 141 13.74 -53.63 -1.40
CA GLU A 141 13.33 -53.07 -2.71
C GLU A 141 12.54 -51.75 -2.61
N ALA A 142 12.10 -51.36 -1.40
CA ALA A 142 11.21 -50.21 -1.17
C ALA A 142 11.89 -49.02 -0.47
N SER A 143 13.22 -48.92 -0.46
CA SER A 143 13.94 -47.80 0.19
C SER A 143 13.45 -46.42 -0.28
N GLU A 144 13.11 -46.30 -1.56
CA GLU A 144 12.55 -45.10 -2.21
C GLU A 144 11.05 -45.23 -2.58
N LYS A 145 10.37 -46.29 -2.14
CA LYS A 145 8.93 -46.52 -2.45
C LYS A 145 8.06 -46.08 -1.28
N ASN A 146 6.83 -45.66 -1.60
CA ASN A 146 5.87 -45.12 -0.64
C ASN A 146 4.63 -46.01 -0.46
N TRP A 147 4.39 -46.92 -1.39
CA TRP A 147 3.32 -47.90 -1.27
C TRP A 147 3.70 -49.23 -1.92
N ALA A 148 3.03 -50.30 -1.52
CA ALA A 148 3.18 -51.61 -2.13
C ALA A 148 1.87 -52.39 -2.11
N ILE A 149 1.73 -53.34 -3.03
CA ILE A 149 0.56 -54.21 -3.10
C ILE A 149 0.98 -55.67 -3.22
N ALA A 150 0.42 -56.52 -2.36
CA ALA A 150 0.61 -57.98 -2.36
C ALA A 150 -0.68 -58.69 -2.78
N GLY A 151 -0.63 -59.99 -3.07
CA GLY A 151 -1.82 -60.77 -3.39
C GLY A 151 -2.52 -61.41 -2.19
N ASN A 152 -3.64 -62.10 -2.45
CA ASN A 152 -4.41 -62.83 -1.45
C ASN A 152 -4.72 -64.27 -1.87
N SER A 153 -4.76 -65.17 -0.88
CA SER A 153 -5.60 -66.36 -1.02
C SER A 153 -7.06 -65.98 -0.76
N LEU A 154 -8.00 -66.76 -1.28
CA LEU A 154 -9.42 -66.45 -1.14
C LEU A 154 -10.13 -67.53 -0.34
N SER A 155 -11.18 -67.15 0.37
CA SER A 155 -12.08 -68.07 1.05
C SER A 155 -13.54 -67.72 0.78
N GLU A 156 -14.41 -68.73 0.76
CA GLU A 156 -15.85 -68.59 0.59
C GLU A 156 -16.53 -69.38 1.70
N ASN A 157 -17.40 -68.73 2.47
CA ASN A 157 -18.06 -69.28 3.65
C ASN A 157 -17.08 -69.92 4.68
N GLY A 158 -15.92 -69.27 4.88
CA GLY A 158 -14.88 -69.71 5.81
C GLY A 158 -13.98 -70.86 5.30
N ILE A 159 -14.16 -71.30 4.05
CA ILE A 159 -13.34 -72.36 3.43
C ILE A 159 -12.43 -71.73 2.37
N ARG A 160 -11.12 -71.93 2.49
CA ARG A 160 -10.15 -71.49 1.48
C ARG A 160 -10.38 -72.20 0.15
N ILE A 161 -10.38 -71.44 -0.94
CA ILE A 161 -10.57 -71.93 -2.31
C ILE A 161 -9.26 -71.92 -3.10
N ASP A 162 -9.19 -72.68 -4.19
CA ASP A 162 -7.98 -72.81 -5.02
C ASP A 162 -7.65 -71.57 -5.87
N ARG A 163 -8.51 -70.53 -5.84
CA ARG A 163 -8.28 -69.26 -6.53
C ARG A 163 -7.48 -68.31 -5.63
N ILE A 164 -6.45 -67.69 -6.21
CA ILE A 164 -5.68 -66.59 -5.60
C ILE A 164 -5.87 -65.31 -6.41
N ASN A 165 -5.77 -64.16 -5.75
CA ASN A 165 -5.77 -62.85 -6.40
C ASN A 165 -4.37 -62.24 -6.28
N LEU A 166 -3.54 -62.39 -7.31
CA LEU A 166 -2.20 -61.80 -7.38
C LEU A 166 -2.20 -60.56 -8.29
N PRO A 167 -1.38 -59.55 -7.98
CA PRO A 167 -1.07 -58.51 -8.94
C PRO A 167 -0.15 -59.10 -10.04
N GLU A 168 -0.44 -58.78 -11.30
CA GLU A 168 0.40 -59.21 -12.43
C GLU A 168 1.75 -58.48 -12.40
N GLU A 169 2.83 -59.13 -12.84
CA GLU A 169 4.19 -58.54 -12.84
C GLU A 169 4.27 -57.22 -13.65
N ASN A 170 3.46 -57.12 -14.69
CA ASN A 170 3.37 -55.96 -15.60
C ASN A 170 2.11 -55.11 -15.35
N ILE A 171 1.46 -55.21 -14.18
CA ILE A 171 0.24 -54.45 -13.86
C ILE A 171 0.40 -52.93 -13.93
N LEU A 172 1.64 -52.41 -13.91
CA LEU A 172 1.93 -50.98 -14.11
C LEU A 172 1.74 -50.51 -15.56
N ASN A 173 1.56 -51.43 -16.53
CA ASN A 173 1.28 -51.07 -17.91
C ASN A 173 -0.16 -50.52 -18.06
N PRO A 174 -0.35 -49.29 -18.57
CA PRO A 174 -1.67 -48.67 -18.71
C PRO A 174 -2.70 -49.51 -19.49
N GLU A 175 -2.28 -50.23 -20.53
CA GLU A 175 -3.19 -51.10 -21.31
C GLU A 175 -3.72 -52.26 -20.47
N ILE A 176 -2.88 -52.81 -19.58
CA ILE A 176 -3.23 -53.91 -18.68
C ILE A 176 -4.16 -53.42 -17.58
N ILE A 177 -3.89 -52.25 -17.01
CA ILE A 177 -4.78 -51.60 -16.03
C ILE A 177 -6.18 -51.42 -16.62
N ILE A 178 -6.29 -50.80 -17.80
CA ILE A 178 -7.58 -50.56 -18.47
C ILE A 178 -8.28 -51.88 -18.76
N SER A 179 -7.56 -52.88 -19.30
CA SER A 179 -8.11 -54.19 -19.60
C SER A 179 -8.66 -54.88 -18.35
N ARG A 180 -7.91 -54.83 -17.24
CA ARG A 180 -8.30 -55.43 -15.97
C ARG A 180 -9.51 -54.74 -15.36
N ILE A 181 -9.53 -53.42 -15.29
CA ILE A 181 -10.69 -52.65 -14.80
C ILE A 181 -11.93 -52.89 -15.69
N LYS A 182 -11.76 -53.00 -17.02
CA LYS A 182 -12.86 -53.35 -17.94
C LYS A 182 -13.47 -54.73 -17.67
N ARG A 183 -12.64 -55.69 -17.25
CA ARG A 183 -13.12 -57.02 -16.86
C ARG A 183 -13.84 -56.99 -15.51
N MET A 184 -13.42 -56.12 -14.59
CA MET A 184 -14.15 -55.87 -13.34
C MET A 184 -15.58 -55.38 -13.62
N THR A 185 -15.79 -54.51 -14.61
CA THR A 185 -17.16 -54.03 -14.95
C THR A 185 -18.09 -55.14 -15.44
N ARG A 186 -17.54 -56.26 -15.93
CA ARG A 186 -18.29 -57.46 -16.35
C ARG A 186 -18.53 -58.44 -15.20
N GLY A 187 -18.05 -58.13 -13.99
CA GLY A 187 -18.13 -59.01 -12.82
C GLY A 187 -17.17 -60.20 -12.87
N GLU A 188 -16.11 -60.14 -13.68
CA GLU A 188 -15.10 -61.20 -13.74
C GLU A 188 -14.27 -61.22 -12.44
N ALA A 189 -14.48 -62.26 -11.62
CA ALA A 189 -13.96 -62.30 -10.25
C ALA A 189 -12.42 -62.44 -10.14
N ASP A 190 -11.75 -62.90 -11.19
CA ASP A 190 -10.28 -62.96 -11.29
C ASP A 190 -9.67 -61.62 -11.75
N ALA A 191 -10.48 -60.66 -12.18
CA ALA A 191 -10.02 -59.33 -12.59
C ALA A 191 -9.91 -58.33 -11.43
N GLU A 192 -10.55 -58.60 -10.29
CA GLU A 192 -10.52 -57.72 -9.11
C GLU A 192 -9.07 -57.40 -8.70
N LEU A 193 -8.78 -56.13 -8.41
CA LEU A 193 -7.46 -55.74 -7.93
C LEU A 193 -7.25 -56.29 -6.51
N PRO A 194 -6.03 -56.69 -6.11
CA PRO A 194 -5.74 -57.12 -4.74
C PRO A 194 -5.65 -55.92 -3.77
N SER A 195 -6.67 -55.06 -3.79
CA SER A 195 -6.66 -53.71 -3.20
C SER A 195 -6.73 -53.67 -1.68
N CYS A 196 -7.18 -54.75 -1.05
CA CYS A 196 -7.21 -54.89 0.41
C CYS A 196 -5.81 -55.07 1.04
N ASN A 197 -4.77 -55.32 0.23
CA ASN A 197 -3.39 -55.54 0.70
C ASN A 197 -2.48 -54.36 0.39
N LEU A 198 -3.01 -53.16 0.47
CA LEU A 198 -2.22 -51.96 0.28
C LEU A 198 -1.36 -51.71 1.53
N TRP A 199 -0.04 -51.69 1.32
CA TRP A 199 0.95 -51.27 2.31
C TRP A 199 1.37 -49.84 1.99
N ILE A 200 1.41 -48.98 3.00
CA ILE A 200 1.67 -47.54 2.85
C ILE A 200 2.76 -47.13 3.83
N ARG A 201 3.70 -46.32 3.34
CA ARG A 201 4.70 -45.69 4.19
C ARG A 201 4.07 -44.58 5.04
N PRO A 202 4.33 -44.51 6.35
CA PRO A 202 3.88 -43.39 7.17
C PRO A 202 4.29 -42.04 6.57
N GLY A 203 3.38 -41.08 6.56
CA GLY A 203 3.53 -39.78 5.91
C GLY A 203 3.05 -39.72 4.45
N PHE A 204 3.04 -40.83 3.71
CA PHE A 204 2.55 -40.88 2.34
C PHE A 204 1.03 -40.65 2.26
N ARG A 205 0.60 -39.81 1.31
CA ARG A 205 -0.78 -39.31 1.23
C ARG A 205 -1.66 -40.18 0.34
N ALA A 206 -1.90 -41.42 0.75
CA ALA A 206 -2.88 -42.30 0.14
C ALA A 206 -4.27 -42.08 0.78
N ILE A 207 -5.20 -41.47 0.03
CA ILE A 207 -6.55 -41.13 0.53
C ILE A 207 -7.58 -42.02 -0.16
N TYR A 208 -8.34 -42.79 0.62
CA TYR A 208 -9.51 -43.50 0.14
C TYR A 208 -10.62 -42.51 -0.24
N PRO A 209 -11.11 -42.50 -1.50
CA PRO A 209 -12.21 -41.63 -1.89
C PRO A 209 -13.52 -42.06 -1.21
N ASP A 210 -14.33 -41.10 -0.79
CA ASP A 210 -15.68 -41.36 -0.24
C ASP A 210 -16.68 -41.66 -1.37
N ILE A 211 -16.57 -42.88 -1.90
CA ILE A 211 -17.39 -43.43 -2.97
C ILE A 211 -18.12 -44.66 -2.44
N GLU A 212 -19.36 -44.85 -2.88
CA GLU A 212 -20.17 -46.02 -2.51
C GLU A 212 -19.63 -47.26 -3.24
N SER A 213 -19.12 -48.23 -2.48
CA SER A 213 -18.49 -49.48 -2.95
C SER A 213 -17.11 -49.31 -3.61
N ALA A 214 -16.19 -50.24 -3.29
CA ALA A 214 -14.89 -50.43 -3.95
C ALA A 214 -13.86 -49.30 -3.79
N GLU A 215 -13.96 -48.48 -2.75
CA GLU A 215 -13.07 -47.35 -2.45
C GLU A 215 -11.58 -47.71 -2.42
N ASP A 216 -11.24 -48.94 -2.08
CA ASP A 216 -9.87 -49.45 -2.11
C ASP A 216 -9.39 -49.77 -3.52
N HIS A 217 -10.24 -50.35 -4.38
CA HIS A 217 -9.95 -50.50 -5.80
C HIS A 217 -9.75 -49.13 -6.47
N TRP A 218 -10.54 -48.12 -6.10
CA TRP A 218 -10.38 -46.75 -6.59
C TRP A 218 -9.01 -46.16 -6.22
N LEU A 219 -8.61 -46.27 -4.94
CA LEU A 219 -7.29 -45.79 -4.50
C LEU A 219 -6.17 -46.54 -5.21
N VAL A 220 -6.20 -47.87 -5.24
CA VAL A 220 -5.14 -48.67 -5.85
C VAL A 220 -5.04 -48.44 -7.36
N ALA A 221 -6.16 -48.36 -8.08
CA ALA A 221 -6.14 -48.02 -9.50
C ALA A 221 -5.51 -46.64 -9.73
N HIS A 222 -5.82 -45.66 -8.88
CA HIS A 222 -5.24 -44.32 -9.00
C HIS A 222 -3.74 -44.30 -8.70
N LEU A 223 -3.26 -45.05 -7.71
CA LEU A 223 -1.83 -45.21 -7.42
C LEU A 223 -1.10 -45.88 -8.59
N LEU A 224 -1.68 -46.95 -9.15
CA LEU A 224 -1.13 -47.65 -10.31
C LEU A 224 -1.00 -46.74 -11.54
N VAL A 225 -1.96 -45.84 -11.76
CA VAL A 225 -1.97 -44.95 -12.93
C VAL A 225 -1.11 -43.71 -12.72
N ASN A 226 -1.29 -43.01 -11.60
CA ASN A 226 -0.73 -41.66 -11.41
C ASN A 226 0.58 -41.65 -10.61
N GLN A 227 0.87 -42.72 -9.86
CA GLN A 227 2.08 -42.82 -9.02
C GLN A 227 2.79 -44.19 -9.17
N PRO A 228 2.99 -44.72 -10.39
CA PRO A 228 3.55 -46.06 -10.60
C PRO A 228 4.99 -46.18 -10.08
N GLU A 229 5.77 -45.10 -10.18
CA GLU A 229 7.18 -45.08 -9.77
C GLU A 229 7.37 -45.10 -8.24
N GLU A 230 6.34 -44.71 -7.48
CA GLU A 230 6.36 -44.73 -6.01
C GLU A 230 5.90 -46.07 -5.42
N GLY A 231 5.45 -46.99 -6.29
CA GLY A 231 4.89 -48.29 -5.91
C GLY A 231 5.85 -49.47 -6.05
N LEU A 232 5.62 -50.50 -5.24
CA LEU A 232 6.21 -51.84 -5.40
C LEU A 232 5.12 -52.90 -5.59
N ILE A 233 5.24 -53.70 -6.66
CA ILE A 233 4.32 -54.80 -6.97
C ILE A 233 4.91 -56.12 -6.47
N LEU A 234 4.30 -56.69 -5.44
CA LEU A 234 4.72 -57.96 -4.85
C LEU A 234 3.93 -59.11 -5.53
N HIS A 235 4.35 -59.46 -6.74
CA HIS A 235 3.64 -60.41 -7.62
C HIS A 235 3.71 -61.89 -7.17
N ASP A 236 4.46 -62.18 -6.11
CA ASP A 236 4.71 -63.51 -5.58
C ASP A 236 4.42 -63.64 -4.06
N ASN A 237 4.09 -62.55 -3.37
CA ASN A 237 3.75 -62.56 -1.95
C ASN A 237 2.24 -62.56 -1.71
N LEU A 238 1.79 -63.30 -0.69
CA LEU A 238 0.39 -63.35 -0.26
C LEU A 238 0.26 -62.78 1.17
N PHE A 239 -0.58 -61.76 1.33
CA PHE A 239 -0.78 -61.07 2.61
C PHE A 239 -1.91 -61.69 3.44
N ALA A 240 -3.13 -61.75 2.89
CA ALA A 240 -4.31 -62.21 3.60
C ALA A 240 -5.01 -63.39 2.89
N ASN A 241 -5.86 -64.06 3.65
CA ASN A 241 -6.89 -64.97 3.18
C ASN A 241 -8.23 -64.23 3.19
N TYR A 242 -8.57 -63.64 2.04
CA TYR A 242 -9.70 -62.72 1.89
C TYR A 242 -11.05 -63.46 1.80
N SER A 243 -12.03 -63.03 2.58
CA SER A 243 -13.39 -63.59 2.60
C SER A 243 -14.26 -63.04 1.48
N LEU A 244 -14.80 -63.91 0.62
CA LEU A 244 -15.73 -63.55 -0.46
C LEU A 244 -17.19 -63.42 0.02
N SER A 245 -17.49 -63.79 1.27
CA SER A 245 -18.85 -63.82 1.85
C SER A 245 -19.20 -62.55 2.64
N GLY A 246 -18.59 -61.40 2.31
CA GLY A 246 -18.77 -60.15 3.04
C GLY A 246 -20.17 -59.53 2.89
N GLN A 247 -20.82 -59.23 4.02
CA GLN A 247 -22.20 -58.70 4.07
C GLN A 247 -22.35 -57.34 3.35
N ASN A 248 -21.34 -56.47 3.40
CA ASN A 248 -21.36 -55.17 2.72
C ASN A 248 -21.32 -55.32 1.19
N THR A 249 -20.55 -56.29 0.68
CA THR A 249 -20.47 -56.57 -0.76
C THR A 249 -21.81 -57.08 -1.29
N GLU A 250 -22.47 -57.99 -0.58
CA GLU A 250 -23.81 -58.47 -0.93
C GLU A 250 -24.85 -57.33 -0.92
N LYS A 251 -24.79 -56.45 0.08
CA LYS A 251 -25.66 -55.27 0.17
C LYS A 251 -25.44 -54.32 -1.01
N ASN A 252 -24.20 -54.06 -1.41
CA ASN A 252 -23.89 -53.19 -2.55
C ASN A 252 -24.36 -53.80 -3.88
N ARG A 253 -24.21 -55.12 -4.05
CA ARG A 253 -24.76 -55.85 -5.21
C ARG A 253 -26.28 -55.75 -5.27
N SER A 254 -26.97 -55.90 -4.13
CA SER A 254 -28.44 -55.82 -4.08
C SER A 254 -29.01 -54.44 -4.47
N LYS A 255 -28.19 -53.39 -4.41
CA LYS A 255 -28.57 -52.00 -4.72
C LYS A 255 -28.03 -51.49 -6.06
N GLY A 256 -27.26 -52.31 -6.81
CA GLY A 256 -26.62 -51.91 -8.08
C GLY A 256 -25.38 -51.03 -7.94
N ALA A 257 -25.01 -50.62 -6.72
CA ALA A 257 -23.83 -49.77 -6.47
C ALA A 257 -22.51 -50.50 -6.79
N PHE A 258 -22.51 -51.84 -6.74
CA PHE A 258 -21.34 -52.67 -7.04
C PHE A 258 -20.89 -52.52 -8.50
N GLU A 259 -21.84 -52.60 -9.44
CA GLU A 259 -21.61 -52.46 -10.88
C GLU A 259 -21.33 -51.00 -11.25
N GLU A 260 -22.14 -50.06 -10.76
CA GLU A 260 -22.03 -48.62 -11.05
C GLU A 260 -20.66 -48.03 -10.65
N SER A 261 -20.12 -48.43 -9.49
CA SER A 261 -18.81 -47.97 -9.03
C SER A 261 -17.67 -48.45 -9.94
N ARG A 262 -17.74 -49.68 -10.46
CA ARG A 262 -16.74 -50.26 -11.37
C ARG A 262 -16.81 -49.63 -12.76
N GLU A 263 -18.01 -49.35 -13.27
CA GLU A 263 -18.19 -48.61 -14.52
C GLU A 263 -17.59 -47.21 -14.42
N ARG A 264 -17.92 -46.46 -13.36
CA ARG A 264 -17.33 -45.13 -13.10
C ARG A 264 -15.81 -45.19 -12.95
N LEU A 265 -15.28 -46.21 -12.28
CA LEU A 265 -13.83 -46.41 -12.14
C LEU A 265 -13.18 -46.65 -13.51
N PHE A 266 -13.80 -47.46 -14.36
CA PHE A 266 -13.31 -47.71 -15.73
C PHE A 266 -13.25 -46.43 -16.55
N SER A 267 -14.32 -45.65 -16.57
CA SER A 267 -14.39 -44.37 -17.28
C SER A 267 -13.37 -43.36 -16.75
N SER A 268 -13.20 -43.30 -15.43
CA SER A 268 -12.23 -42.42 -14.77
C SER A 268 -10.78 -42.84 -15.04
N ALA A 269 -10.48 -44.14 -14.99
CA ALA A 269 -9.15 -44.67 -15.28
C ALA A 269 -8.73 -44.44 -16.74
N LYS A 270 -9.67 -44.58 -17.69
CA LYS A 270 -9.43 -44.18 -19.10
C LYS A 270 -9.03 -42.71 -19.20
N TYR A 271 -9.72 -41.84 -18.46
CA TYR A 271 -9.39 -40.42 -18.44
C TYR A 271 -8.01 -40.16 -17.81
N TRP A 272 -7.68 -40.77 -16.67
CA TRP A 272 -6.37 -40.61 -16.03
C TRP A 272 -5.21 -41.05 -16.92
N ILE A 273 -5.42 -42.08 -17.76
CA ILE A 273 -4.39 -42.62 -18.66
C ILE A 273 -4.30 -41.82 -19.97
N ASN A 274 -5.44 -41.48 -20.58
CA ASN A 274 -5.46 -40.91 -21.93
C ASN A 274 -5.55 -39.38 -21.95
N GLY A 275 -5.94 -38.73 -20.85
CA GLY A 275 -6.16 -37.29 -20.76
C GLY A 275 -7.39 -36.76 -21.53
N GLU A 276 -8.14 -37.64 -22.21
CA GLU A 276 -9.27 -37.26 -23.06
C GLU A 276 -10.61 -37.53 -22.36
N TYR A 277 -11.47 -36.51 -22.34
CA TYR A 277 -12.86 -36.61 -21.92
C TYR A 277 -13.78 -36.53 -23.15
N ASP A 278 -14.48 -37.62 -23.47
CA ASP A 278 -15.35 -37.72 -24.65
C ASP A 278 -16.78 -37.17 -24.42
N GLY A 279 -17.08 -36.68 -23.20
CA GLY A 279 -18.37 -36.09 -22.85
C GLY A 279 -19.51 -37.08 -22.65
N SER A 280 -19.27 -38.39 -22.81
CA SER A 280 -20.36 -39.39 -22.80
C SER A 280 -20.71 -39.93 -21.41
N GLU A 281 -19.78 -39.84 -20.46
CA GLU A 281 -19.89 -40.48 -19.14
C GLU A 281 -19.52 -39.50 -18.00
N GLU A 282 -19.92 -39.80 -16.76
CA GLU A 282 -19.46 -39.07 -15.56
C GLU A 282 -18.13 -39.68 -15.09
N ILE A 283 -17.07 -38.87 -14.98
CA ILE A 283 -15.73 -39.32 -14.57
C ILE A 283 -15.26 -38.61 -13.31
N CYS A 284 -14.45 -39.28 -12.49
CA CYS A 284 -13.79 -38.69 -11.34
C CYS A 284 -12.45 -38.09 -11.77
N ILE A 285 -12.31 -36.78 -11.68
CA ILE A 285 -11.10 -36.06 -12.09
C ILE A 285 -10.14 -35.79 -10.92
N GLY A 286 -10.54 -36.10 -9.68
CA GLY A 286 -9.67 -36.05 -8.51
C GLY A 286 -10.43 -36.13 -7.19
N TRP A 287 -9.71 -36.35 -6.09
CA TRP A 287 -10.28 -36.29 -4.74
C TRP A 287 -9.22 -35.93 -3.71
N GLY A 288 -9.68 -35.56 -2.52
CA GLY A 288 -8.81 -35.33 -1.38
C GLY A 288 -9.55 -35.50 -0.06
N CYS A 289 -8.96 -34.96 1.01
CA CYS A 289 -9.54 -35.07 2.35
C CYS A 289 -10.87 -34.33 2.50
N GLU A 290 -11.19 -33.39 1.60
CA GLU A 290 -12.42 -32.61 1.68
C GLU A 290 -13.59 -33.20 0.89
N GLY A 291 -13.32 -33.82 -0.25
CA GLY A 291 -14.35 -34.20 -1.20
C GLY A 291 -13.81 -34.94 -2.43
N VAL A 292 -14.76 -35.45 -3.22
CA VAL A 292 -14.53 -36.13 -4.51
C VAL A 292 -15.04 -35.22 -5.63
N VAL A 293 -14.26 -35.08 -6.71
CA VAL A 293 -14.52 -34.17 -7.83
C VAL A 293 -14.88 -34.97 -9.08
N TRP A 294 -16.09 -34.73 -9.57
CA TRP A 294 -16.66 -35.37 -10.75
C TRP A 294 -16.75 -34.39 -11.91
N LEU A 295 -16.62 -34.88 -13.14
CA LEU A 295 -16.86 -34.13 -14.38
C LEU A 295 -17.94 -34.87 -15.18
N SER A 296 -19.01 -34.15 -15.54
CA SER A 296 -20.07 -34.67 -16.40
C SER A 296 -20.63 -33.55 -17.27
N ASN A 297 -20.72 -33.77 -18.58
CA ASN A 297 -21.30 -32.83 -19.55
C ASN A 297 -20.70 -31.41 -19.50
N GLY A 298 -19.38 -31.31 -19.26
CA GLY A 298 -18.69 -30.02 -19.12
C GLY A 298 -18.89 -29.32 -17.77
N THR A 299 -19.59 -29.93 -16.81
CA THR A 299 -19.77 -29.40 -15.46
C THR A 299 -18.92 -30.19 -14.46
N VAL A 300 -18.11 -29.49 -13.67
CA VAL A 300 -17.41 -30.03 -12.50
C VAL A 300 -18.34 -30.02 -11.29
N ARG A 301 -18.39 -31.13 -10.54
CA ARG A 301 -19.17 -31.32 -9.32
C ARG A 301 -18.26 -31.84 -8.21
N LYS A 302 -17.94 -31.01 -7.22
CA LYS A 302 -17.24 -31.44 -5.99
C LYS A 302 -18.27 -31.82 -4.92
N ARG A 303 -18.28 -33.09 -4.51
CA ARG A 303 -19.06 -33.62 -3.39
C ARG A 303 -18.18 -33.65 -2.14
N PHE A 304 -18.53 -32.87 -1.13
CA PHE A 304 -17.75 -32.80 0.11
C PHE A 304 -18.08 -34.00 1.01
N HIS A 305 -17.10 -34.53 1.72
CA HIS A 305 -17.33 -35.55 2.75
C HIS A 305 -16.76 -35.13 4.10
N SER A 306 -15.85 -34.15 4.12
CA SER A 306 -15.28 -33.61 5.34
C SER A 306 -16.30 -32.82 6.16
N LYS A 307 -16.23 -32.98 7.49
CA LYS A 307 -17.01 -32.21 8.47
C LYS A 307 -16.46 -30.79 8.70
N LEU A 308 -15.34 -30.42 8.06
CA LEU A 308 -14.71 -29.09 8.20
C LEU A 308 -15.55 -27.95 7.62
N LEU A 309 -16.37 -28.23 6.60
CA LEU A 309 -17.15 -27.21 5.92
C LEU A 309 -18.54 -27.09 6.57
N ASN A 310 -18.93 -25.88 6.97
CA ASN A 310 -20.25 -25.62 7.55
C ASN A 310 -21.09 -24.64 6.69
N GLN A 311 -22.36 -24.44 7.04
CA GLN A 311 -23.27 -23.58 6.28
C GLN A 311 -22.82 -22.10 6.23
N ARG A 312 -22.16 -21.59 7.28
CA ARG A 312 -21.63 -20.22 7.30
C ARG A 312 -20.50 -20.06 6.28
N ASP A 313 -19.62 -21.06 6.18
CA ASP A 313 -18.54 -21.08 5.19
C ASP A 313 -19.12 -21.10 3.77
N VAL A 314 -20.08 -21.99 3.50
CA VAL A 314 -20.75 -22.08 2.19
C VAL A 314 -21.43 -20.76 1.81
N ASN A 315 -22.15 -20.12 2.74
CA ASN A 315 -22.80 -18.83 2.51
C ASN A 315 -21.81 -17.70 2.18
N TRP A 316 -20.57 -17.79 2.65
CA TRP A 316 -19.51 -16.85 2.32
C TRP A 316 -18.83 -17.20 1.00
N LEU A 317 -18.45 -18.47 0.80
CA LEU A 317 -17.86 -18.98 -0.45
C LEU A 317 -18.76 -18.71 -1.66
N SER A 318 -20.09 -18.85 -1.51
CA SER A 318 -21.06 -18.58 -2.59
C SER A 318 -21.12 -17.11 -3.02
N LYS A 319 -20.52 -16.18 -2.25
CA LYS A 319 -20.49 -14.75 -2.56
C LYS A 319 -19.17 -14.30 -3.19
N ILE A 320 -18.17 -15.18 -3.23
CA ILE A 320 -16.86 -14.86 -3.83
C ILE A 320 -17.05 -14.60 -5.32
N LYS A 321 -16.51 -13.48 -5.78
CA LYS A 321 -16.49 -13.09 -7.19
C LYS A 321 -15.04 -12.84 -7.60
N SER A 322 -14.29 -13.93 -7.75
CA SER A 322 -12.86 -13.87 -8.05
C SER A 322 -12.53 -14.56 -9.37
N SER A 323 -11.58 -14.00 -10.11
CA SER A 323 -11.00 -14.65 -11.29
C SER A 323 -9.88 -15.63 -10.92
N SER A 324 -9.52 -15.75 -9.65
CA SER A 324 -8.45 -16.67 -9.20
C SER A 324 -9.00 -18.03 -8.72
N PHE A 325 -10.31 -18.16 -8.60
CA PHE A 325 -11.01 -19.35 -8.10
C PHE A 325 -12.25 -19.69 -8.96
N PRO A 326 -12.70 -20.96 -8.99
CA PRO A 326 -13.96 -21.32 -9.62
C PRO A 326 -15.17 -20.61 -9.04
N LEU A 327 -16.07 -20.13 -9.90
CA LEU A 327 -17.36 -19.58 -9.50
C LEU A 327 -18.38 -20.71 -9.35
N ALA A 328 -18.48 -21.26 -8.13
CA ALA A 328 -19.33 -22.40 -7.86
C ALA A 328 -20.75 -22.04 -7.42
N ASN A 329 -21.71 -22.79 -7.95
CA ASN A 329 -23.07 -22.89 -7.43
C ASN A 329 -23.10 -23.95 -6.32
N TRP A 330 -23.64 -23.56 -5.16
CA TRP A 330 -23.67 -24.41 -3.96
C TRP A 330 -25.06 -25.00 -3.73
N SER A 331 -25.11 -26.29 -3.40
CA SER A 331 -26.33 -26.99 -3.00
C SER A 331 -26.03 -28.04 -1.93
N THR A 332 -27.08 -28.62 -1.34
CA THR A 332 -26.96 -29.75 -0.41
C THR A 332 -27.73 -30.95 -0.96
N GLU A 333 -27.09 -32.12 -0.98
CA GLU A 333 -27.67 -33.39 -1.41
C GLU A 333 -27.47 -34.42 -0.27
N ASN A 334 -28.55 -34.99 0.28
CA ASN A 334 -28.50 -35.96 1.40
C ASN A 334 -27.68 -35.48 2.63
N GLY A 335 -27.77 -34.19 2.97
CA GLY A 335 -27.02 -33.60 4.09
C GLY A 335 -25.55 -33.27 3.78
N VAL A 336 -25.09 -33.48 2.55
CA VAL A 336 -23.73 -33.21 2.08
C VAL A 336 -23.70 -31.99 1.17
N PHE A 337 -22.70 -31.11 1.36
CA PHE A 337 -22.49 -29.96 0.47
C PHE A 337 -21.95 -30.38 -0.90
N ILE A 338 -22.43 -29.71 -1.94
CA ILE A 338 -22.03 -29.88 -3.33
C ILE A 338 -21.69 -28.51 -3.93
N ALA A 339 -20.54 -28.42 -4.61
CA ALA A 339 -20.17 -27.27 -5.42
C ALA A 339 -20.17 -27.67 -6.91
N LYS A 340 -20.88 -26.90 -7.76
CA LYS A 340 -20.95 -27.12 -9.22
C LYS A 340 -20.43 -25.91 -9.98
N TYR A 341 -19.53 -26.10 -10.93
CA TYR A 341 -18.97 -25.04 -11.78
C TYR A 341 -18.59 -25.58 -13.17
N GLU A 342 -18.45 -24.69 -14.15
CA GLU A 342 -18.06 -25.08 -15.50
C GLU A 342 -16.62 -25.61 -15.54
N TYR A 343 -16.39 -26.67 -16.31
CA TYR A 343 -15.06 -27.18 -16.60
C TYR A 343 -14.38 -26.30 -17.63
N GLU A 344 -13.14 -25.92 -17.36
CA GLU A 344 -12.32 -25.13 -18.26
C GLU A 344 -11.04 -25.90 -18.56
N ILE A 345 -10.66 -25.95 -19.83
CA ILE A 345 -9.38 -26.54 -20.25
C ILE A 345 -8.27 -25.60 -19.77
N THR A 346 -7.35 -26.13 -18.98
CA THR A 346 -6.23 -25.39 -18.38
C THR A 346 -4.97 -26.25 -18.37
N GLU A 347 -3.81 -25.61 -18.21
CA GLU A 347 -2.52 -26.29 -18.14
C GLU A 347 -2.09 -26.50 -16.67
N GLU A 348 -1.24 -27.47 -16.40
CA GLU A 348 -0.72 -27.69 -15.04
C GLU A 348 0.25 -26.57 -14.64
N ALA A 349 0.13 -26.05 -13.42
CA ALA A 349 1.05 -25.03 -12.90
C ALA A 349 2.21 -25.69 -12.16
N GLU A 350 3.08 -26.41 -12.87
CA GLU A 350 4.31 -26.98 -12.30
C GLU A 350 5.28 -25.87 -11.85
N THR A 351 5.35 -24.81 -12.65
CA THR A 351 6.08 -23.57 -12.37
C THR A 351 5.15 -22.36 -12.54
N ALA A 352 5.51 -21.25 -11.93
CA ALA A 352 4.81 -19.98 -12.10
C ALA A 352 5.83 -18.84 -12.07
N SER A 353 5.67 -17.87 -12.96
CA SER A 353 6.49 -16.67 -12.98
C SER A 353 6.13 -15.74 -11.81
N LEU A 354 7.07 -14.87 -11.39
CA LEU A 354 6.79 -13.85 -10.38
C LEU A 354 5.58 -12.95 -10.74
N PRO A 355 5.39 -12.52 -12.00
CA PRO A 355 4.16 -11.85 -12.43
C PRO A 355 2.88 -12.65 -12.16
N GLN A 356 2.85 -13.95 -12.51
CA GLN A 356 1.68 -14.81 -12.29
C GLN A 356 1.35 -14.97 -10.79
N LEU A 357 2.38 -15.13 -9.96
CA LEU A 357 2.22 -15.20 -8.50
C LEU A 357 1.69 -13.89 -7.93
N SER A 358 2.28 -12.77 -8.34
CA SER A 358 1.85 -11.43 -7.94
C SER A 358 0.40 -11.19 -8.33
N ASN A 359 0.01 -11.43 -9.59
CA ASN A 359 -1.36 -11.25 -10.06
C ASN A 359 -2.37 -12.07 -9.22
N PHE A 360 -2.03 -13.32 -8.87
CA PHE A 360 -2.83 -14.14 -7.98
C PHE A 360 -2.95 -13.53 -6.56
N ILE A 361 -1.84 -13.08 -5.98
CA ILE A 361 -1.81 -12.43 -4.66
C ILE A 361 -2.63 -11.13 -4.67
N GLN A 362 -2.42 -10.26 -5.65
CA GLN A 362 -3.14 -9.00 -5.80
C GLN A 362 -4.64 -9.21 -5.99
N SER A 363 -5.04 -10.22 -6.76
CA SER A 363 -6.44 -10.66 -6.91
C SER A 363 -7.04 -11.10 -5.57
N CYS A 364 -6.33 -11.94 -4.81
CA CYS A 364 -6.72 -12.39 -3.48
C CYS A 364 -6.93 -11.21 -2.50
N ILE A 365 -5.99 -10.25 -2.44
CA ILE A 365 -6.12 -9.06 -1.59
C ILE A 365 -7.34 -8.22 -2.01
N LYS A 366 -7.51 -7.99 -3.32
CA LYS A 366 -8.63 -7.22 -3.88
C LYS A 366 -9.98 -7.85 -3.54
N ASP A 367 -10.10 -9.16 -3.73
CA ASP A 367 -11.34 -9.91 -3.54
C ASP A 367 -11.61 -10.28 -2.08
N LYS A 368 -10.67 -9.96 -1.18
CA LYS A 368 -10.71 -10.24 0.27
C LYS A 368 -10.80 -11.74 0.57
N VAL A 369 -9.98 -12.50 -0.13
CA VAL A 369 -9.88 -13.97 -0.04
C VAL A 369 -8.42 -14.37 0.11
N VAL A 370 -8.16 -15.50 0.79
CA VAL A 370 -6.84 -16.13 0.86
C VAL A 370 -6.99 -17.65 0.67
N SER A 371 -6.01 -18.28 0.03
CA SER A 371 -5.92 -19.74 -0.09
C SER A 371 -4.84 -20.27 0.85
N LEU A 372 -5.21 -21.23 1.70
CA LEU A 372 -4.28 -21.86 2.65
C LEU A 372 -3.88 -23.29 2.27
N ASN A 373 -4.40 -23.82 1.15
CA ASN A 373 -4.07 -25.16 0.64
C ASN A 373 -3.22 -25.06 -0.64
N ILE A 374 -2.00 -24.55 -0.50
CA ILE A 374 -1.10 -24.35 -1.63
C ILE A 374 -0.42 -25.68 -1.98
N LYS A 375 -0.79 -26.25 -3.12
CA LYS A 375 -0.18 -27.43 -3.74
C LYS A 375 -0.22 -27.29 -5.24
N ARG A 376 0.80 -27.78 -5.97
CA ARG A 376 0.84 -27.64 -7.44
C ARG A 376 -0.36 -28.28 -8.12
N THR A 377 -0.82 -29.42 -7.60
CA THR A 377 -2.01 -30.14 -8.11
C THR A 377 -3.32 -29.35 -7.96
N ASN A 378 -3.36 -28.33 -7.10
CA ASN A 378 -4.50 -27.44 -6.93
C ASN A 378 -4.40 -26.18 -7.81
N PHE A 379 -3.31 -25.98 -8.55
CA PHE A 379 -3.08 -24.81 -9.37
C PHE A 379 -2.96 -25.16 -10.85
N ARG A 380 -3.55 -24.31 -11.67
CA ARG A 380 -3.54 -24.40 -13.13
C ARG A 380 -3.14 -23.07 -13.75
N ILE A 381 -2.66 -23.09 -14.98
CA ILE A 381 -2.49 -21.88 -15.79
C ILE A 381 -3.74 -21.71 -16.66
N ARG A 382 -4.43 -20.59 -16.47
CA ARG A 382 -5.62 -20.20 -17.23
C ARG A 382 -5.41 -18.83 -17.84
N ASN A 383 -5.48 -18.74 -19.17
CA ASN A 383 -5.27 -17.49 -19.91
C ASN A 383 -3.94 -16.81 -19.51
N GLY A 384 -2.88 -17.59 -19.28
CA GLY A 384 -1.58 -17.08 -18.85
C GLY A 384 -1.47 -16.75 -17.35
N GLU A 385 -2.56 -16.88 -16.57
CA GLU A 385 -2.60 -16.53 -15.14
C GLU A 385 -2.76 -17.75 -14.23
N LEU A 386 -2.29 -17.62 -12.99
CA LEU A 386 -2.39 -18.68 -11.99
C LEU A 386 -3.84 -18.80 -11.46
N TYR A 387 -4.38 -20.03 -11.46
CA TYR A 387 -5.76 -20.33 -11.13
C TYR A 387 -5.86 -21.47 -10.12
N HIS A 388 -6.48 -21.23 -8.96
CA HIS A 388 -6.61 -22.22 -7.88
C HIS A 388 -7.94 -22.97 -7.99
N ILE A 389 -7.89 -24.22 -8.45
CA ILE A 389 -9.08 -25.03 -8.78
C ILE A 389 -9.74 -25.68 -7.55
N ASP A 390 -9.04 -25.78 -6.42
CA ASP A 390 -9.57 -26.40 -5.21
C ASP A 390 -10.43 -25.42 -4.41
N ILE A 391 -11.75 -25.59 -4.50
CA ILE A 391 -12.73 -24.81 -3.75
C ILE A 391 -13.19 -25.56 -2.49
N GLY A 392 -13.19 -24.92 -1.33
CA GLY A 392 -13.54 -25.59 -0.08
C GLY A 392 -13.15 -24.81 1.18
N HIS A 393 -12.92 -25.54 2.27
CA HIS A 393 -12.71 -24.97 3.61
C HIS A 393 -11.42 -24.13 3.70
N TRP A 394 -10.39 -24.46 2.90
CA TRP A 394 -9.10 -23.76 2.92
C TRP A 394 -9.06 -22.44 2.15
N ILE A 395 -10.15 -22.09 1.46
CA ILE A 395 -10.37 -20.72 1.00
C ILE A 395 -10.99 -19.96 2.17
N ARG A 396 -10.29 -18.94 2.67
CA ARG A 396 -10.69 -18.20 3.87
C ARG A 396 -10.90 -16.72 3.56
N PRO A 397 -11.72 -16.02 4.37
CA PRO A 397 -11.75 -14.57 4.36
C PRO A 397 -10.35 -13.99 4.57
N TYR A 398 -10.09 -12.85 3.96
CA TYR A 398 -8.85 -12.13 4.16
C TYR A 398 -8.58 -11.89 5.65
N ASN A 399 -7.36 -12.23 6.06
CA ASN A 399 -6.79 -11.99 7.37
C ASN A 399 -5.30 -11.72 7.14
N ALA A 400 -4.72 -10.74 7.82
CA ALA A 400 -3.33 -10.33 7.62
C ALA A 400 -2.34 -11.51 7.83
N ARG A 401 -2.61 -12.38 8.82
CA ARG A 401 -1.81 -13.58 9.11
C ARG A 401 -1.94 -14.62 8.00
N TYR A 402 -3.17 -14.91 7.58
CA TYR A 402 -3.42 -15.86 6.50
C TYR A 402 -2.87 -15.40 5.15
N LEU A 403 -2.89 -14.10 4.87
CA LEU A 403 -2.24 -13.53 3.68
C LEU A 403 -0.74 -13.81 3.71
N ARG A 404 -0.07 -13.53 4.84
CA ARG A 404 1.37 -13.79 5.01
C ARG A 404 1.70 -15.27 4.84
N ASP A 405 0.89 -16.16 5.43
CA ASP A 405 1.05 -17.61 5.29
C ASP A 405 0.83 -18.11 3.85
N MET A 406 -0.14 -17.53 3.13
CA MET A 406 -0.37 -17.82 1.72
C MET A 406 0.83 -17.38 0.87
N CYS A 407 1.33 -16.16 1.08
CA CYS A 407 2.49 -15.63 0.37
C CYS A 407 3.75 -16.48 0.65
N LEU A 408 3.94 -16.92 1.90
CA LEU A 408 5.05 -17.82 2.26
C LEU A 408 4.97 -19.14 1.49
N GLN A 409 3.80 -19.78 1.49
CA GLN A 409 3.61 -21.05 0.80
C GLN A 409 3.80 -20.92 -0.71
N LEU A 410 3.26 -19.85 -1.33
CA LEU A 410 3.48 -19.56 -2.75
C LEU A 410 4.96 -19.33 -3.07
N TYR A 411 5.66 -18.55 -2.22
CA TYR A 411 7.09 -18.28 -2.37
C TYR A 411 7.92 -19.56 -2.29
N LEU A 412 7.68 -20.39 -1.27
CA LEU A 412 8.39 -21.67 -1.11
C LEU A 412 8.10 -22.62 -2.28
N THR A 413 6.85 -22.68 -2.75
CA THR A 413 6.43 -23.56 -3.84
C THR A 413 7.08 -23.14 -5.16
N TYR A 414 6.89 -21.87 -5.57
CA TYR A 414 7.18 -21.45 -6.95
C TYR A 414 8.47 -20.66 -7.11
N VAL A 415 8.96 -19.97 -6.07
CA VAL A 415 10.20 -19.19 -6.14
C VAL A 415 11.39 -19.99 -5.64
N VAL A 416 11.25 -20.67 -4.49
CA VAL A 416 12.30 -21.53 -3.95
C VAL A 416 12.28 -22.92 -4.60
N GLY A 417 11.14 -23.37 -5.11
CA GLY A 417 11.01 -24.67 -5.78
C GLY A 417 10.93 -25.86 -4.82
N LYS A 418 10.45 -25.68 -3.59
CA LYS A 418 10.28 -26.76 -2.61
C LYS A 418 9.19 -27.74 -3.04
N SER A 419 9.32 -29.00 -2.61
CA SER A 419 8.28 -30.02 -2.77
C SER A 419 7.04 -29.65 -1.95
N ASP A 420 5.86 -30.11 -2.35
CA ASP A 420 4.61 -29.83 -1.64
C ASP A 420 4.63 -30.34 -0.18
N GLU A 421 5.42 -31.38 0.09
CA GLU A 421 5.66 -31.91 1.44
C GLU A 421 6.55 -30.99 2.28
N ASP A 422 7.70 -30.56 1.73
CA ASP A 422 8.58 -29.61 2.41
C ASP A 422 7.86 -28.29 2.71
N VAL A 423 7.08 -27.77 1.75
CA VAL A 423 6.31 -26.52 1.91
C VAL A 423 5.37 -26.66 3.10
N ARG A 424 4.66 -27.79 3.21
CA ARG A 424 3.73 -28.07 4.30
C ARG A 424 4.45 -28.08 5.65
N ASP A 425 5.58 -28.76 5.74
CA ASP A 425 6.26 -28.96 7.02
C ASP A 425 7.01 -27.70 7.47
N ILE A 426 7.68 -26.99 6.55
CA ILE A 426 8.23 -25.64 6.80
C ILE A 426 7.10 -24.69 7.24
N SER A 427 5.99 -24.65 6.50
CA SER A 427 4.91 -23.70 6.80
C SER A 427 4.25 -23.96 8.15
N LYS A 428 4.18 -25.22 8.63
CA LYS A 428 3.70 -25.53 9.99
C LYS A 428 4.61 -24.94 11.07
N GLU A 429 5.93 -25.06 10.91
CA GLU A 429 6.90 -24.51 11.87
C GLU A 429 7.00 -22.99 11.84
N MET A 430 6.75 -22.40 10.67
CA MET A 430 6.85 -20.97 10.41
C MET A 430 5.56 -20.22 10.74
N ARG A 431 4.42 -20.91 10.78
CA ARG A 431 3.11 -20.31 11.05
C ARG A 431 3.17 -19.48 12.34
N ASN A 432 2.83 -18.20 12.22
CA ASN A 432 2.91 -17.22 13.31
C ASN A 432 4.32 -16.95 13.88
N ASN A 433 5.40 -17.23 13.14
CA ASN A 433 6.78 -16.96 13.56
C ASN A 433 7.57 -16.11 12.54
N PRO A 434 7.42 -14.76 12.57
CA PRO A 434 8.14 -13.82 11.72
C PRO A 434 9.66 -13.91 11.83
N GLU A 435 10.20 -14.16 13.03
CA GLU A 435 11.65 -14.29 13.23
C GLU A 435 12.21 -15.45 12.39
N LYS A 436 11.52 -16.59 12.37
CA LYS A 436 11.91 -17.71 11.49
C LYS A 436 11.60 -17.42 10.01
N MET A 437 10.49 -16.77 9.70
CA MET A 437 10.18 -16.37 8.31
C MET A 437 11.25 -15.44 7.72
N ALA A 438 11.80 -14.52 8.53
CA ALA A 438 12.86 -13.59 8.13
C ALA A 438 14.18 -14.31 7.78
N GLN A 439 14.38 -15.54 8.28
CA GLN A 439 15.54 -16.37 7.92
C GLN A 439 15.44 -16.96 6.50
N ILE A 440 14.26 -16.91 5.88
CA ILE A 440 14.07 -17.37 4.50
C ILE A 440 14.56 -16.27 3.57
N THR A 441 15.74 -16.49 2.98
CA THR A 441 16.40 -15.56 2.06
C THR A 441 15.42 -15.05 1.01
N GLY A 442 15.22 -13.73 0.96
CA GLY A 442 14.41 -13.05 -0.05
C GLY A 442 12.89 -13.02 0.22
N PHE A 443 12.35 -13.80 1.16
CA PHE A 443 10.91 -13.84 1.41
C PHE A 443 10.36 -12.51 1.96
N GLU A 444 11.06 -11.88 2.90
CA GLU A 444 10.65 -10.59 3.45
C GLU A 444 10.55 -9.51 2.36
N SER A 445 11.56 -9.42 1.49
CA SER A 445 11.56 -8.50 0.34
C SER A 445 10.43 -8.82 -0.65
N PHE A 446 10.16 -10.12 -0.88
CA PHE A 446 9.05 -10.57 -1.71
C PHE A 446 7.69 -10.12 -1.14
N TYR A 447 7.41 -10.47 0.11
CA TYR A 447 6.17 -10.07 0.79
C TYR A 447 6.02 -8.56 0.87
N HIS A 448 7.12 -7.84 1.16
CA HIS A 448 7.10 -6.39 1.27
C HIS A 448 6.69 -5.71 -0.05
N ARG A 449 7.22 -6.20 -1.17
CA ARG A 449 6.87 -5.71 -2.51
C ARG A 449 5.41 -5.97 -2.86
N GLU A 450 4.88 -7.16 -2.57
CA GLU A 450 3.46 -7.46 -2.83
C GLU A 450 2.52 -6.50 -2.10
N ILE A 451 2.83 -6.17 -0.85
CA ILE A 451 2.02 -5.22 -0.07
C ILE A 451 2.17 -3.78 -0.59
N LEU A 452 3.39 -3.39 -0.96
CA LEU A 452 3.65 -2.08 -1.57
C LEU A 452 2.93 -1.93 -2.92
N LEU A 453 2.95 -2.97 -3.78
CA LEU A 453 2.25 -2.98 -5.08
C LEU A 453 0.75 -2.72 -4.88
N HIS A 454 0.14 -3.41 -3.91
CA HIS A 454 -1.27 -3.22 -3.59
C HIS A 454 -1.60 -1.77 -3.21
N SER A 455 -0.81 -1.21 -2.29
CA SER A 455 -0.99 0.14 -1.77
C SER A 455 -0.75 1.21 -2.85
N TYR A 456 0.20 0.95 -3.76
CA TYR A 456 0.55 1.85 -4.86
C TYR A 456 -0.56 2.00 -5.90
N HIS A 457 -1.09 0.89 -6.41
CA HIS A 457 -2.06 0.88 -7.51
C HIS A 457 -3.44 1.44 -7.15
N ARG A 458 -3.70 1.74 -5.87
CA ARG A 458 -4.94 2.36 -5.37
C ARG A 458 -4.89 3.89 -5.30
N GLY A 459 -3.86 4.48 -5.91
CA GLY A 459 -3.82 5.92 -6.18
C GLY A 459 -3.37 6.78 -5.00
N ALA A 460 -2.86 6.17 -3.93
CA ALA A 460 -2.30 6.93 -2.81
C ALA A 460 -1.05 7.73 -3.25
N PHE A 461 -0.18 7.17 -4.08
CA PHE A 461 1.08 7.83 -4.46
C PHE A 461 1.02 8.62 -5.77
N VAL A 462 -0.18 9.07 -6.18
CA VAL A 462 -0.35 9.85 -7.41
C VAL A 462 0.24 11.24 -7.23
N LYS A 463 1.14 11.62 -8.14
CA LYS A 463 1.64 12.99 -8.23
C LYS A 463 0.54 13.82 -8.91
N PRO A 464 0.16 14.99 -8.39
CA PRO A 464 -0.72 15.88 -9.11
C PRO A 464 0.01 16.39 -10.34
N LYS A 465 -0.77 16.95 -11.28
CA LYS A 465 -0.24 17.81 -12.33
C LYS A 465 0.76 18.75 -11.67
N ARG A 466 2.02 18.75 -12.13
CA ARG A 466 3.06 19.64 -11.57
C ARG A 466 2.48 21.04 -11.52
N ASP A 467 2.57 21.68 -10.36
CA ASP A 467 2.06 23.04 -10.11
C ASP A 467 2.63 24.00 -11.16
N VAL A 468 1.93 24.17 -12.29
CA VAL A 468 2.11 25.35 -13.13
C VAL A 468 1.47 26.43 -12.29
N LEU A 469 2.29 27.09 -11.47
CA LEU A 469 1.85 28.24 -10.69
C LEU A 469 1.11 29.16 -11.67
N PRO A 470 -0.17 29.49 -11.42
CA PRO A 470 -0.89 30.38 -12.30
C PRO A 470 -0.09 31.67 -12.44
N GLU A 471 -0.01 32.18 -13.67
CA GLU A 471 0.75 33.39 -13.96
C GLU A 471 0.21 34.53 -13.09
N LYS A 472 1.05 35.05 -12.20
CA LYS A 472 0.66 36.15 -11.30
C LYS A 472 0.60 37.44 -12.09
N ARG A 473 -0.42 38.26 -11.85
CA ARG A 473 -0.44 39.63 -12.37
C ARG A 473 0.65 40.46 -11.71
N HIS A 474 1.58 40.98 -12.51
CA HIS A 474 2.65 41.83 -12.00
C HIS A 474 2.26 43.31 -12.05
N HIS A 475 2.30 43.98 -10.90
CA HIS A 475 1.94 45.40 -10.73
C HIS A 475 3.19 46.28 -10.71
N GLU A 476 3.61 46.74 -11.89
CA GLU A 476 4.80 47.58 -12.08
C GLU A 476 4.73 48.95 -11.38
N GLU A 477 3.52 49.47 -11.14
CA GLU A 477 3.28 50.79 -10.55
C GLU A 477 3.04 50.76 -9.03
N ILE A 478 3.08 49.58 -8.38
CA ILE A 478 2.68 49.42 -6.97
C ILE A 478 3.84 48.85 -6.13
N THR A 479 4.19 49.56 -5.06
CA THR A 479 5.02 49.03 -3.97
C THR A 479 4.13 48.56 -2.82
N LEU A 480 4.36 47.34 -2.33
CA LEU A 480 3.82 46.87 -1.06
C LEU A 480 4.71 47.36 0.09
N MET A 481 4.14 48.03 1.08
CA MET A 481 4.85 48.47 2.28
C MET A 481 4.15 47.98 3.55
N VAL A 482 4.81 47.11 4.32
CA VAL A 482 4.31 46.59 5.60
C VAL A 482 5.03 47.29 6.74
N ARG A 483 4.30 47.73 7.76
CA ARG A 483 4.83 48.48 8.91
C ARG A 483 4.89 47.60 10.15
N ALA A 484 6.05 47.58 10.81
CA ALA A 484 6.27 46.83 12.04
C ALA A 484 7.08 47.65 13.05
N CYS A 485 6.88 47.40 14.34
CA CYS A 485 7.65 48.03 15.40
C CYS A 485 8.15 47.00 16.42
N SER A 486 9.02 47.43 17.34
CA SER A 486 9.72 46.53 18.27
C SER A 486 8.80 45.68 19.15
N MET A 487 7.56 46.09 19.43
CA MET A 487 6.60 45.25 20.17
C MET A 487 6.04 44.07 19.33
N ASP A 488 6.15 44.12 17.99
CA ASP A 488 5.64 43.09 17.08
C ASP A 488 6.66 41.96 16.81
N ALA A 489 7.83 42.00 17.44
CA ALA A 489 8.97 41.12 17.15
C ALA A 489 8.64 39.62 17.25
N HIS A 490 7.64 39.24 18.05
CA HIS A 490 7.21 37.85 18.22
C HIS A 490 6.15 37.38 17.21
N LEU A 491 5.48 38.30 16.50
CA LEU A 491 4.44 38.00 15.51
C LEU A 491 4.92 38.18 14.06
N ILE A 492 5.84 39.13 13.84
CA ILE A 492 6.17 39.65 12.51
C ILE A 492 6.55 38.58 11.49
N GLU A 493 7.30 37.55 11.88
CA GLU A 493 7.68 36.47 10.96
C GLU A 493 6.44 35.77 10.37
N ARG A 494 5.56 35.26 11.23
CA ARG A 494 4.36 34.52 10.82
C ARG A 494 3.35 35.44 10.14
N GLN A 495 3.21 36.67 10.61
CA GLN A 495 2.34 37.66 9.99
C GLN A 495 2.78 38.06 8.58
N SER A 496 4.09 38.24 8.35
CA SER A 496 4.60 38.51 7.02
C SER A 496 4.29 37.36 6.06
N TYR A 497 4.41 36.11 6.51
CA TYR A 497 4.01 34.96 5.71
C TYR A 497 2.51 34.96 5.37
N HIS A 498 1.64 35.21 6.35
CA HIS A 498 0.19 35.34 6.15
C HIS A 498 -0.17 36.42 5.12
N ILE A 499 0.34 37.65 5.30
CA ILE A 499 0.07 38.79 4.42
C ILE A 499 0.50 38.49 2.99
N LEU A 500 1.73 38.00 2.81
CA LEU A 500 2.27 37.71 1.49
C LEU A 500 1.56 36.52 0.85
N GLN A 501 1.17 35.50 1.64
CA GLN A 501 0.32 34.44 1.13
C GLN A 501 -0.97 35.03 0.55
N GLN A 502 -1.74 35.81 1.31
CA GLN A 502 -3.07 36.29 0.90
C GLN A 502 -3.04 37.35 -0.21
N LEU A 503 -2.01 38.19 -0.28
CA LEU A 503 -1.89 39.23 -1.32
C LEU A 503 -1.17 38.75 -2.57
N CYS A 504 -0.21 37.83 -2.43
CA CYS A 504 0.59 37.37 -3.57
C CYS A 504 0.14 36.01 -4.13
N ILE A 505 -1.08 35.55 -3.83
CA ILE A 505 -1.67 34.38 -4.52
C ILE A 505 -1.75 34.65 -6.02
N TYR A 506 -2.42 35.74 -6.40
CA TYR A 506 -2.73 36.08 -7.79
C TYR A 506 -1.93 37.27 -8.32
N ASP A 507 -1.29 38.03 -7.44
CA ASP A 507 -0.64 39.29 -7.77
C ASP A 507 0.83 39.30 -7.31
N SER A 508 1.65 40.13 -7.94
CA SER A 508 3.01 40.44 -7.49
C SER A 508 3.28 41.93 -7.64
N PHE A 509 4.18 42.46 -6.81
CA PHE A 509 4.45 43.88 -6.71
C PHE A 509 5.80 44.22 -7.36
N LYS A 510 5.97 45.47 -7.78
CA LYS A 510 7.27 45.98 -8.23
C LYS A 510 8.34 45.84 -7.16
N GLU A 511 7.96 46.10 -5.91
CA GLU A 511 8.82 46.06 -4.74
C GLU A 511 7.99 45.80 -3.49
N ARG A 512 8.56 45.06 -2.54
CA ARG A 512 8.00 44.74 -1.21
C ARG A 512 8.96 45.26 -0.15
N ILE A 513 8.47 46.17 0.68
CA ILE A 513 9.25 46.87 1.70
C ILE A 513 8.70 46.54 3.09
N LEU A 514 9.60 46.24 4.02
CA LEU A 514 9.31 46.22 5.45
C LEU A 514 9.82 47.52 6.09
N LEU A 515 8.91 48.39 6.54
CA LEU A 515 9.23 49.60 7.29
C LEU A 515 9.28 49.27 8.78
N ILE A 516 10.44 49.46 9.40
CA ILE A 516 10.67 49.08 10.79
C ILE A 516 10.90 50.30 11.68
N ASP A 517 10.22 50.29 12.83
CA ASP A 517 10.49 51.16 13.97
C ASP A 517 11.17 50.38 15.12
N TYR A 518 12.46 50.65 15.32
CA TYR A 518 13.27 50.07 16.40
C TYR A 518 13.13 50.80 17.74
N HIS A 519 12.13 51.68 17.91
CA HIS A 519 11.88 52.39 19.17
C HIS A 519 11.82 51.41 20.35
N PRO A 520 12.65 51.59 21.40
CA PRO A 520 12.71 50.67 22.55
C PRO A 520 11.55 50.86 23.54
N GLY A 521 10.54 51.66 23.20
CA GLY A 521 9.39 51.96 24.05
C GLY A 521 9.63 53.09 25.06
N PRO A 522 8.60 53.43 25.86
CA PRO A 522 7.24 52.89 25.78
C PRO A 522 6.48 53.39 24.54
N PHE A 523 5.50 52.61 24.06
CA PHE A 523 4.58 53.01 22.98
C PHE A 523 3.26 53.55 23.53
N LEU A 524 2.57 54.40 22.74
CA LEU A 524 1.23 54.93 23.08
C LEU A 524 0.21 53.81 23.38
N ARG A 525 0.33 52.66 22.70
CA ARG A 525 -0.53 51.49 22.87
C ARG A 525 0.31 50.21 22.91
N GLN A 526 1.23 50.13 23.88
CA GLN A 526 2.08 48.97 24.07
C GLN A 526 1.26 47.76 24.55
N TYR A 527 1.42 46.61 23.90
CA TYR A 527 0.80 45.34 24.28
C TYR A 527 1.80 44.24 24.64
N ALA A 528 3.04 44.35 24.16
CA ALA A 528 4.14 43.44 24.45
C ALA A 528 5.42 44.25 24.75
N ASP A 529 6.40 43.60 25.38
CA ASP A 529 7.70 44.21 25.61
C ASP A 529 8.43 44.42 24.26
N PRO A 530 8.98 45.64 24.01
CA PRO A 530 9.75 45.90 22.80
C PRO A 530 11.02 45.05 22.74
N ASP A 531 11.22 44.37 21.63
CA ASP A 531 12.45 43.61 21.34
C ASP A 531 13.05 44.05 19.99
N PRO A 532 13.79 45.16 19.95
CA PRO A 532 14.41 45.67 18.73
C PRO A 532 15.49 44.74 18.18
N GLN A 533 16.13 43.94 19.03
CA GLN A 533 17.16 42.98 18.60
C GLN A 533 16.52 41.83 17.81
N LYS A 534 15.50 41.17 18.39
CA LYS A 534 14.77 40.10 17.72
C LYS A 534 14.10 40.58 16.44
N LEU A 535 13.50 41.78 16.44
CA LEU A 535 12.92 42.35 15.23
C LEU A 535 13.96 42.52 14.12
N ARG A 536 15.18 42.94 14.45
CA ARG A 536 16.28 43.07 13.48
C ARG A 536 16.71 41.73 12.92
N GLU A 537 16.83 40.72 13.77
CA GLU A 537 17.19 39.35 13.36
C GLU A 537 16.12 38.75 12.43
N VAL A 538 14.85 38.90 12.78
CA VAL A 538 13.73 38.41 11.95
C VAL A 538 13.64 39.18 10.63
N ALA A 539 13.79 40.50 10.64
CA ALA A 539 13.76 41.31 9.41
C ALA A 539 14.87 40.89 8.42
N LYS A 540 16.06 40.59 8.93
CA LYS A 540 17.16 40.05 8.10
C LYS A 540 16.77 38.71 7.48
N LYS A 541 16.23 37.78 8.27
CA LYS A 541 15.76 36.47 7.77
C LYS A 541 14.67 36.61 6.70
N LEU A 542 13.73 37.54 6.88
CA LEU A 542 12.64 37.76 5.91
C LEU A 542 13.17 38.28 4.56
N VAL A 543 14.25 39.08 4.54
CA VAL A 543 14.92 39.50 3.31
C VAL A 543 15.70 38.34 2.69
N GLU A 544 16.48 37.61 3.49
CA GLU A 544 17.25 36.43 3.03
C GLU A 544 16.34 35.36 2.40
N ASN A 545 15.15 35.17 2.96
CA ASN A 545 14.11 34.25 2.45
C ASN A 545 13.29 34.84 1.28
N GLY A 546 13.58 36.06 0.82
CA GLY A 546 12.90 36.70 -0.30
C GLY A 546 11.45 37.11 -0.04
N ILE A 547 11.05 37.28 1.23
CA ILE A 547 9.71 37.74 1.63
C ILE A 547 9.55 39.23 1.37
N TYR A 548 10.58 40.01 1.70
CA TYR A 548 10.71 41.43 1.36
C TYR A 548 11.98 41.66 0.56
N ASP A 549 11.94 42.64 -0.34
CA ASP A 549 13.08 42.99 -1.18
C ASP A 549 14.09 43.84 -0.42
N ARG A 550 13.63 44.65 0.55
CA ARG A 550 14.48 45.37 1.51
C ARG A 550 13.71 45.87 2.74
N VAL A 551 14.49 46.30 3.72
CA VAL A 551 14.00 46.94 4.96
C VAL A 551 14.28 48.44 4.93
N LEU A 552 13.30 49.24 5.35
CA LEU A 552 13.44 50.67 5.57
C LEU A 552 13.48 50.99 7.07
N VAL A 553 14.45 51.80 7.48
CA VAL A 553 14.60 52.29 8.85
C VAL A 553 14.80 53.79 8.77
N ALA A 554 13.85 54.55 9.29
CA ALA A 554 13.92 56.00 9.23
C ALA A 554 15.06 56.52 10.13
N PRO A 555 15.82 57.54 9.70
CA PRO A 555 16.90 58.12 10.48
C PRO A 555 16.35 59.06 11.56
N ILE A 556 15.66 58.50 12.55
CA ILE A 556 14.95 59.24 13.62
C ILE A 556 15.87 60.11 14.49
N ASP A 557 17.18 59.84 14.49
CA ASP A 557 18.17 60.62 15.23
C ASP A 557 18.77 61.78 14.41
N ASN A 558 18.35 61.96 13.14
CA ASN A 558 18.84 63.02 12.27
C ASN A 558 17.84 64.18 12.21
N GLU A 559 18.03 65.17 13.07
CA GLU A 559 17.15 66.34 13.18
C GLU A 559 16.98 67.11 11.86
N GLU A 560 18.05 67.26 11.07
CA GLU A 560 18.01 67.97 9.78
C GLU A 560 17.06 67.30 8.80
N LYS A 561 17.06 65.96 8.74
CA LYS A 561 16.14 65.19 7.90
C LYS A 561 14.69 65.27 8.38
N ILE A 562 14.47 65.36 9.69
CA ILE A 562 13.12 65.51 10.26
C ILE A 562 12.56 66.89 9.91
N LEU A 563 13.36 67.93 10.12
CA LEU A 563 13.03 69.31 9.77
C LEU A 563 12.70 69.46 8.27
N ASP A 564 13.55 68.92 7.38
CA ASP A 564 13.29 68.93 5.94
C ASP A 564 11.98 68.21 5.59
N CYS A 565 11.73 67.04 6.16
CA CYS A 565 10.51 66.28 5.93
C CYS A 565 9.25 67.07 6.35
N TYR A 566 9.22 67.62 7.56
CA TYR A 566 8.05 68.36 8.05
C TYR A 566 7.85 69.71 7.39
N SER A 567 8.94 70.39 7.01
CA SER A 567 8.87 71.59 6.19
C SER A 567 8.24 71.29 4.82
N ARG A 568 8.65 70.19 4.16
CA ARG A 568 8.07 69.78 2.88
C ARG A 568 6.59 69.38 2.98
N TRP A 569 6.23 68.57 3.97
CA TRP A 569 4.89 67.98 4.07
C TRP A 569 3.84 68.90 4.72
N PHE A 570 4.26 69.79 5.63
CA PHE A 570 3.34 70.63 6.43
C PHE A 570 3.71 72.11 6.47
N ASN A 571 4.87 72.51 5.92
CA ASN A 571 5.42 73.87 6.04
C ASN A 571 5.57 74.31 7.52
N LEU A 572 6.10 73.39 8.36
CA LEU A 572 6.30 73.58 9.79
C LEU A 572 7.69 73.06 10.20
N GLU A 573 8.28 73.70 11.21
CA GLU A 573 9.59 73.32 11.75
C GLU A 573 9.44 72.55 13.07
N SER A 574 9.76 71.26 13.06
CA SER A 574 9.88 70.42 14.26
C SER A 574 10.96 69.36 14.03
N SER A 575 11.75 69.03 15.06
CA SER A 575 12.77 67.99 15.03
C SER A 575 12.36 66.71 15.76
N ILE A 576 11.12 66.64 16.27
CA ILE A 576 10.64 65.49 17.05
C ILE A 576 9.86 64.52 16.13
N PRO A 577 10.29 63.25 15.99
CA PRO A 577 9.72 62.33 15.00
C PRO A 577 8.28 61.85 15.30
N HIS A 578 7.80 62.10 16.52
CA HIS A 578 6.47 61.71 17.00
C HIS A 578 5.56 62.92 17.19
N ASN A 579 4.27 62.75 16.95
CA ASN A 579 3.27 63.79 17.17
C ASN A 579 3.05 64.08 18.69
N HIS A 580 2.19 65.05 18.99
CA HIS A 580 1.85 65.45 20.37
C HIS A 580 1.28 64.29 21.21
N GLU A 581 0.58 63.34 20.58
CA GLU A 581 0.04 62.13 21.23
C GLU A 581 1.09 61.01 21.38
N GLY A 582 2.31 61.20 20.88
CA GLY A 582 3.36 60.17 20.93
C GLY A 582 3.24 59.09 19.85
N ALA A 583 2.46 59.31 18.80
CA ALA A 583 2.39 58.44 17.63
C ALA A 583 3.50 58.77 16.61
N PRO A 584 4.12 57.75 15.96
CA PRO A 584 5.19 57.97 15.00
C PRO A 584 4.66 58.64 13.73
N LEU A 585 5.32 59.72 13.31
CA LEU A 585 4.93 60.52 12.15
C LEU A 585 6.03 60.61 11.09
N PHE A 586 7.27 60.90 11.52
CA PHE A 586 8.40 61.06 10.60
C PHE A 586 8.69 59.79 9.80
N GLN A 587 8.70 58.63 10.47
CA GLN A 587 9.05 57.34 9.87
C GLN A 587 8.21 57.05 8.61
N GLN A 588 6.91 57.33 8.70
CA GLN A 588 5.94 57.12 7.63
C GLN A 588 6.18 58.04 6.42
N LEU A 589 6.31 59.34 6.65
CA LEU A 589 6.50 60.33 5.59
C LEU A 589 7.86 60.15 4.91
N TRP A 590 8.89 59.85 5.70
CA TRP A 590 10.21 59.51 5.19
C TRP A 590 10.16 58.27 4.30
N ALA A 591 9.42 57.23 4.70
CA ALA A 591 9.24 56.02 3.90
C ALA A 591 8.50 56.32 2.58
N PHE A 592 7.45 57.15 2.60
CA PHE A 592 6.81 57.62 1.38
C PHE A 592 7.80 58.29 0.45
N ASP A 593 8.73 59.10 0.94
CA ASP A 593 9.77 59.72 0.11
C ASP A 593 10.78 58.73 -0.48
N GLN A 594 10.94 57.53 0.09
CA GLN A 594 11.84 56.51 -0.43
C GLN A 594 11.24 55.68 -1.57
N ILE A 595 9.91 55.69 -1.71
CA ILE A 595 9.18 54.89 -2.70
C ILE A 595 9.15 55.62 -4.06
N GLN A 596 9.57 54.90 -5.10
CA GLN A 596 9.68 55.40 -6.48
C GLN A 596 8.45 55.08 -7.33
N THR A 597 7.69 54.05 -6.96
CA THR A 597 6.45 53.70 -7.64
C THR A 597 5.38 54.76 -7.43
N LYS A 598 4.42 54.81 -8.36
CA LYS A 598 3.34 55.79 -8.31
C LYS A 598 2.39 55.51 -7.14
N TYR A 599 2.07 54.23 -6.91
CA TYR A 599 1.17 53.81 -5.87
C TYR A 599 1.90 53.03 -4.77
N VAL A 600 1.47 53.22 -3.53
CA VAL A 600 1.87 52.37 -2.40
C VAL A 600 0.64 51.70 -1.82
N LEU A 601 0.68 50.38 -1.71
CA LEU A 601 -0.23 49.63 -0.84
C LEU A 601 0.44 49.53 0.52
N GLN A 602 0.03 50.37 1.47
CA GLN A 602 0.57 50.30 2.83
C GLN A 602 -0.33 49.49 3.75
N MET A 603 0.28 48.87 4.76
CA MET A 603 -0.47 48.24 5.84
C MET A 603 0.30 48.11 7.14
N ASP A 604 -0.44 47.86 8.22
CA ASP A 604 0.11 47.38 9.49
C ASP A 604 0.43 45.88 9.39
N SER A 605 1.50 45.45 10.08
CA SER A 605 1.95 44.05 10.04
C SER A 605 1.01 43.07 10.74
N ASP A 606 0.09 43.55 11.57
CA ASP A 606 -0.85 42.72 12.33
C ASP A 606 -2.18 42.48 11.60
N VAL A 607 -2.38 43.06 10.42
CA VAL A 607 -3.61 42.88 9.64
C VAL A 607 -3.82 41.42 9.27
N ILE A 608 -5.08 40.97 9.40
CA ILE A 608 -5.52 39.64 9.00
C ILE A 608 -6.33 39.77 7.70
N ILE A 609 -5.95 39.07 6.65
CA ILE A 609 -6.56 39.12 5.32
C ILE A 609 -7.29 37.80 5.07
N GLY A 610 -8.54 37.88 4.62
CA GLY A 610 -9.36 36.72 4.27
C GLY A 610 -9.89 36.80 2.84
N ARG A 611 -10.15 35.63 2.25
CA ARG A 611 -10.72 35.49 0.90
C ARG A 611 -11.69 34.32 0.80
N THR A 612 -12.87 34.49 0.19
CA THR A 612 -13.90 33.42 0.03
C THR A 612 -14.03 32.83 -1.37
N ARG A 613 -13.77 33.59 -2.46
CA ARG A 613 -14.16 33.18 -3.84
C ARG A 613 -13.03 33.28 -4.88
N GLY A 614 -11.84 32.80 -4.56
CA GLY A 614 -10.71 32.80 -5.50
C GLY A 614 -10.24 34.21 -5.84
N ASP A 615 -9.86 34.45 -7.11
CA ASP A 615 -9.29 35.72 -7.55
C ASP A 615 -10.36 36.77 -7.89
N ASP A 616 -10.40 37.85 -7.13
CA ASP A 616 -11.33 38.97 -7.31
C ASP A 616 -10.73 40.19 -8.01
N ASN A 617 -9.45 40.11 -8.38
CA ASN A 617 -8.64 41.21 -8.93
C ASN A 617 -8.77 42.52 -8.10
N VAL A 618 -8.74 42.40 -6.77
CA VAL A 618 -8.90 43.54 -5.84
C VAL A 618 -7.95 44.69 -6.16
N LEU A 619 -6.66 44.41 -6.40
CA LEU A 619 -5.67 45.45 -6.67
C LEU A 619 -5.90 46.16 -8.00
N GLY A 620 -6.34 45.45 -9.04
CA GLY A 620 -6.74 46.06 -10.31
C GLY A 620 -7.92 47.01 -10.12
N LYS A 621 -8.98 46.55 -9.43
CA LYS A 621 -10.18 47.37 -9.14
C LYS A 621 -9.87 48.60 -8.28
N MET A 622 -8.98 48.47 -7.29
CA MET A 622 -8.50 49.62 -6.49
C MET A 622 -7.70 50.60 -7.35
N THR A 623 -6.83 50.10 -8.23
CA THR A 623 -6.01 50.94 -9.13
C THR A 623 -6.86 51.67 -10.17
N ASP A 624 -7.91 51.05 -10.69
CA ASP A 624 -8.85 51.74 -11.58
C ASP A 624 -9.63 52.84 -10.86
N SER A 625 -9.99 52.59 -9.60
CA SER A 625 -10.72 53.56 -8.77
C SER A 625 -9.86 54.74 -8.34
N ILE A 626 -8.59 54.52 -7.98
CA ILE A 626 -7.68 55.61 -7.57
C ILE A 626 -7.35 56.56 -8.73
N ARG A 627 -7.45 56.09 -9.98
CA ARG A 627 -7.24 56.91 -11.19
C ARG A 627 -8.32 57.97 -11.39
N LYS A 628 -9.52 57.82 -10.78
CA LYS A 628 -10.57 58.86 -10.80
C LYS A 628 -9.99 60.23 -10.38
N PRO A 629 -10.47 61.36 -10.94
CA PRO A 629 -9.95 62.67 -10.60
C PRO A 629 -10.08 62.97 -9.10
N ARG A 630 -9.07 63.64 -8.52
CA ARG A 630 -9.09 64.12 -7.13
C ARG A 630 -9.24 63.02 -6.07
N VAL A 631 -8.68 61.83 -6.32
CA VAL A 631 -8.63 60.74 -5.35
C VAL A 631 -7.21 60.54 -4.84
N PHE A 632 -7.02 60.55 -3.52
CA PHE A 632 -5.72 60.30 -2.87
C PHE A 632 -5.45 58.84 -2.59
N GLY A 633 -6.49 58.08 -2.23
CA GLY A 633 -6.33 56.69 -1.83
C GLY A 633 -7.63 55.91 -1.76
N ILE A 634 -7.49 54.59 -1.74
CA ILE A 634 -8.57 53.61 -1.67
C ILE A 634 -8.30 52.72 -0.46
N GLY A 635 -9.25 52.66 0.47
CA GLY A 635 -9.21 51.68 1.55
C GLY A 635 -9.48 50.28 1.00
N PHE A 636 -8.74 49.28 1.48
CA PHE A 636 -9.02 47.89 1.12
C PHE A 636 -10.36 47.44 1.71
N ASN A 637 -10.92 46.40 1.12
CA ASN A 637 -12.25 45.88 1.46
C ASN A 637 -12.31 45.47 2.94
N ILE A 638 -13.43 45.77 3.59
CA ILE A 638 -13.79 45.23 4.92
C ILE A 638 -14.78 44.06 4.72
N PRO A 639 -15.04 43.21 5.72
CA PRO A 639 -16.08 42.20 5.62
C PRO A 639 -17.40 42.82 5.21
N GLN A 640 -18.08 42.21 4.25
CA GLN A 640 -19.37 42.68 3.75
C GLN A 640 -20.43 41.60 3.95
N ASN A 641 -21.71 42.01 3.98
CA ASN A 641 -22.81 41.04 4.01
C ASN A 641 -22.70 40.04 2.85
N ILE A 642 -22.93 38.77 3.13
CA ILE A 642 -22.88 37.70 2.12
C ILE A 642 -23.87 37.99 0.98
N ASN A 643 -23.41 37.86 -0.28
CA ASN A 643 -24.15 38.15 -1.52
C ASN A 643 -24.48 39.64 -1.75
N SER A 644 -23.75 40.56 -1.12
CA SER A 644 -23.77 41.99 -1.42
C SER A 644 -23.10 42.33 -2.76
N GLY A 645 -22.21 41.48 -3.25
CA GLY A 645 -21.50 41.67 -4.52
C GLY A 645 -20.51 42.84 -4.47
N PHE A 646 -20.13 43.38 -5.64
CA PHE A 646 -19.18 44.48 -5.72
C PHE A 646 -19.84 45.83 -5.39
N LYS A 647 -19.39 46.51 -4.32
CA LYS A 647 -19.76 47.89 -4.00
C LYS A 647 -18.78 48.86 -4.65
N GLU A 648 -19.28 49.85 -5.40
CA GLU A 648 -18.41 50.84 -6.04
C GLU A 648 -17.61 51.65 -5.02
N TYR A 649 -16.30 51.78 -5.24
CA TYR A 649 -15.45 52.66 -4.44
C TYR A 649 -15.89 54.11 -4.58
N SER A 650 -16.40 54.68 -3.48
CA SER A 650 -16.97 56.02 -3.42
C SER A 650 -16.80 56.64 -2.02
N GLY A 651 -17.32 57.85 -1.81
CA GLY A 651 -17.33 58.54 -0.53
C GLY A 651 -16.12 59.44 -0.26
N LYS A 652 -16.00 59.91 0.99
CA LYS A 652 -14.94 60.82 1.44
C LYS A 652 -14.49 60.40 2.83
N PHE A 653 -13.67 59.36 2.86
CA PHE A 653 -13.21 58.72 4.08
C PHE A 653 -11.87 59.29 4.55
N VAL A 654 -11.56 59.07 5.82
CA VAL A 654 -10.21 59.22 6.34
C VAL A 654 -9.29 58.26 5.58
N PRO A 655 -8.07 58.69 5.19
CA PRO A 655 -7.07 57.78 4.61
C PRO A 655 -6.94 56.52 5.47
N GLU A 656 -7.16 55.34 4.88
CA GLU A 656 -7.05 54.07 5.60
C GLU A 656 -5.57 53.73 5.84
N ILE A 657 -5.18 53.75 7.11
CA ILE A 657 -3.79 53.57 7.51
C ILE A 657 -3.42 52.11 7.76
N ARG A 658 -4.42 51.26 8.03
CA ARG A 658 -4.22 49.85 8.36
C ARG A 658 -4.02 48.99 7.12
N LEU A 659 -4.77 49.29 6.05
CA LEU A 659 -4.59 48.65 4.75
C LEU A 659 -5.21 49.54 3.65
N GLY A 660 -4.36 50.28 2.93
CA GLY A 660 -4.81 51.25 1.94
C GLY A 660 -3.84 51.47 0.78
N LEU A 661 -4.38 51.67 -0.42
CA LEU A 661 -3.66 52.03 -1.62
C LEU A 661 -3.64 53.56 -1.78
N PHE A 662 -2.47 54.17 -1.97
CA PHE A 662 -2.31 55.62 -2.09
C PHE A 662 -1.52 56.02 -3.33
N ASP A 663 -1.90 57.13 -3.96
CA ASP A 663 -1.14 57.76 -5.05
C ASP A 663 -0.15 58.77 -4.44
N LEU A 664 1.12 58.37 -4.39
CA LEU A 664 2.19 59.18 -3.78
C LEU A 664 2.48 60.44 -4.59
N GLN A 665 2.31 60.40 -5.90
CA GLN A 665 2.51 61.58 -6.75
C GLN A 665 1.45 62.63 -6.45
N ARG A 666 0.18 62.22 -6.33
CA ARG A 666 -0.92 63.12 -5.95
C ARG A 666 -0.74 63.65 -4.54
N LEU A 667 -0.39 62.80 -3.58
CA LEU A 667 -0.12 63.23 -2.21
C LEU A 667 0.99 64.30 -2.15
N ARG A 668 2.10 64.09 -2.85
CA ARG A 668 3.21 65.07 -2.92
C ARG A 668 2.84 66.35 -3.66
N SER A 669 1.92 66.29 -4.63
CA SER A 669 1.51 67.46 -5.44
C SER A 669 0.62 68.46 -4.68
N GLN A 670 0.03 68.04 -3.55
CA GLN A 670 -0.92 68.84 -2.77
C GLN A 670 -0.34 69.32 -1.42
N VAL A 671 0.95 69.03 -1.14
CA VAL A 671 1.63 69.60 0.04
C VAL A 671 1.70 71.13 -0.08
N PRO A 672 1.70 71.88 1.04
CA PRO A 672 1.68 71.41 2.43
C PRO A 672 0.27 71.07 2.93
N TYR A 673 0.17 70.06 3.79
CA TYR A 673 -1.07 69.68 4.47
C TYR A 673 -1.28 70.47 5.78
N PRO A 674 -2.54 70.72 6.19
CA PRO A 674 -2.83 71.46 7.40
C PRO A 674 -2.39 70.69 8.65
N ASN A 675 -1.59 71.33 9.49
CA ASN A 675 -1.17 70.84 10.79
C ASN A 675 -0.76 72.03 11.67
N SER A 676 -0.41 71.78 12.93
CA SER A 676 0.08 72.82 13.84
C SER A 676 1.07 72.23 14.84
N ILE A 677 1.87 73.08 15.47
CA ILE A 677 2.85 72.67 16.49
C ILE A 677 2.27 72.92 17.88
N LYS A 678 2.46 71.95 18.78
CA LYS A 678 2.22 72.06 20.22
C LYS A 678 3.34 71.36 20.98
N ASP A 679 3.96 72.06 21.93
CA ASP A 679 5.09 71.56 22.72
C ASP A 679 6.24 71.02 21.83
N GLY A 680 6.54 71.74 20.75
CA GLY A 680 7.58 71.38 19.78
C GLY A 680 7.25 70.19 18.87
N ARG A 681 6.07 69.57 19.02
CA ARG A 681 5.60 68.41 18.22
C ARG A 681 4.47 68.82 17.29
N LEU A 682 4.35 68.17 16.13
CA LEU A 682 3.13 68.30 15.33
C LEU A 682 1.93 67.73 16.08
N GLN A 683 0.78 68.37 15.97
CA GLN A 683 -0.44 67.90 16.66
C GLN A 683 -1.04 66.67 15.96
N LYS A 684 -1.20 66.72 14.63
CA LYS A 684 -1.91 65.71 13.85
C LYS A 684 -0.93 64.74 13.19
N ASN A 685 -1.36 63.49 13.03
CA ASN A 685 -0.71 62.55 12.12
C ASN A 685 -1.03 62.89 10.65
N TRP A 686 -0.20 62.40 9.72
CA TRP A 686 -0.32 62.71 8.28
C TRP A 686 -1.73 62.45 7.73
N HIS A 687 -2.37 61.32 8.07
CA HIS A 687 -3.69 60.96 7.57
C HIS A 687 -4.80 61.89 8.08
N ARG A 688 -4.66 62.45 9.29
CA ARG A 688 -5.60 63.45 9.84
C ARG A 688 -5.40 64.82 9.22
N SER A 689 -4.16 65.19 8.88
CA SER A 689 -3.88 66.37 8.09
C SER A 689 -4.45 66.26 6.66
N VAL A 690 -4.31 65.08 6.03
CA VAL A 690 -4.95 64.82 4.73
C VAL A 690 -6.48 64.82 4.86
N GLU A 691 -7.06 64.22 5.91
CA GLU A 691 -8.50 64.27 6.16
C GLU A 691 -9.04 65.70 6.28
N GLU A 692 -8.36 66.56 7.03
CA GLU A 692 -8.72 67.98 7.14
C GLU A 692 -8.60 68.70 5.80
N PHE A 693 -7.53 68.45 5.04
CA PHE A 693 -7.38 68.97 3.68
C PHE A 693 -8.51 68.51 2.76
N GLN A 694 -8.90 67.23 2.83
CA GLN A 694 -10.06 66.71 2.12
C GLN A 694 -11.30 67.49 2.55
N GLY A 695 -11.55 67.72 3.84
CA GLY A 695 -12.70 68.49 4.33
C GLY A 695 -12.81 69.90 3.72
N GLN A 696 -11.69 70.51 3.35
CA GLN A 696 -11.60 71.85 2.78
C GLN A 696 -11.57 71.88 1.25
N ASN A 697 -11.46 70.72 0.57
CA ASN A 697 -11.28 70.61 -0.88
C ASN A 697 -12.14 69.49 -1.50
N GLU A 698 -12.06 69.32 -2.82
CA GLU A 698 -12.77 68.24 -3.55
C GLU A 698 -11.99 66.92 -3.60
N TRP A 699 -10.87 66.83 -2.87
CA TRP A 699 -10.08 65.60 -2.79
C TRP A 699 -10.73 64.58 -1.84
N SER A 700 -10.57 63.29 -2.14
CA SER A 700 -11.19 62.21 -1.36
C SER A 700 -10.36 60.93 -1.30
N CYS A 701 -10.59 60.15 -0.24
CA CYS A 701 -10.22 58.74 -0.14
C CYS A 701 -11.52 57.94 -0.17
N LEU A 702 -11.53 56.86 -0.94
CA LEU A 702 -12.74 56.09 -1.21
C LEU A 702 -12.71 54.75 -0.46
N ARG A 703 -13.90 54.18 -0.22
CA ARG A 703 -14.09 52.80 0.25
C ARG A 703 -15.20 52.12 -0.55
N GLY A 704 -15.18 50.80 -0.58
CA GLY A 704 -16.06 49.94 -1.36
C GLY A 704 -15.40 48.58 -1.50
N GLY A 705 -15.59 47.95 -2.65
CA GLY A 705 -14.91 46.72 -3.02
C GLY A 705 -15.82 45.49 -3.06
N ASP A 706 -15.18 44.34 -3.21
CA ASP A 706 -15.84 43.04 -3.36
C ASP A 706 -16.03 42.38 -1.98
N GLU A 707 -17.02 41.52 -1.83
CA GLU A 707 -17.22 40.72 -0.61
C GLU A 707 -16.24 39.55 -0.50
N SER A 708 -15.55 39.20 -1.61
CA SER A 708 -14.71 38.01 -1.71
C SER A 708 -13.28 38.17 -1.19
N SER A 709 -12.85 39.38 -0.89
CA SER A 709 -11.60 39.68 -0.18
C SER A 709 -11.84 40.77 0.85
N TRP A 710 -11.22 40.68 2.01
CA TRP A 710 -11.36 41.66 3.09
C TRP A 710 -10.16 41.63 4.04
N TYR A 711 -10.06 42.65 4.88
CA TYR A 711 -9.13 42.67 6.00
C TYR A 711 -9.84 42.86 7.35
N LEU A 712 -9.21 42.35 8.39
CA LEU A 712 -9.55 42.54 9.79
C LEU A 712 -8.36 43.13 10.53
N HIS A 713 -8.67 43.98 11.52
CA HIS A 713 -7.72 44.57 12.44
C HIS A 713 -7.87 43.90 13.81
N PRO A 714 -6.83 43.22 14.30
CA PRO A 714 -6.86 42.63 15.63
C PRO A 714 -6.70 43.71 16.71
N MET A 715 -7.49 43.62 17.77
CA MET A 715 -7.30 44.45 18.96
C MET A 715 -6.03 44.02 19.71
N ASN A 716 -5.42 44.95 20.46
CA ASN A 716 -4.22 44.64 21.26
C ASN A 716 -4.46 43.58 22.35
N SER A 717 -5.69 43.44 22.85
CA SER A 717 -6.09 42.40 23.80
C SER A 717 -5.93 40.99 23.20
N MET A 718 -6.41 40.79 21.97
CA MET A 718 -6.31 39.54 21.21
C MET A 718 -4.87 39.05 21.05
N LYS A 719 -3.91 39.96 20.89
CA LYS A 719 -2.50 39.62 20.64
C LYS A 719 -1.82 38.92 21.83
N ASN A 720 -2.38 39.06 23.04
CA ASN A 720 -1.92 38.34 24.23
C ASN A 720 -2.51 36.92 24.34
N ASP A 721 -3.53 36.61 23.55
CA ASP A 721 -4.15 35.29 23.44
C ASP A 721 -3.79 34.67 22.08
N LEU A 722 -2.57 34.14 21.99
CA LEU A 722 -2.05 33.58 20.74
C LEU A 722 -2.89 32.41 20.21
N LEU A 723 -3.61 31.69 21.08
CA LEU A 723 -4.48 30.58 20.65
C LEU A 723 -5.69 31.11 19.86
N PHE A 724 -6.36 32.12 20.40
CA PHE A 724 -7.47 32.76 19.70
C PHE A 724 -6.98 33.55 18.48
N TYR A 725 -5.85 34.25 18.61
CA TYR A 725 -5.24 34.99 17.50
C TYR A 725 -4.95 34.10 16.28
N ASP A 726 -4.30 32.95 16.50
CA ASP A 726 -3.96 31.99 15.45
C ASP A 726 -5.21 31.34 14.83
N ARG A 727 -6.22 31.03 15.66
CA ARG A 727 -7.51 30.49 15.18
C ARG A 727 -8.20 31.45 14.20
N VAL A 728 -8.24 32.74 14.52
CA VAL A 728 -8.86 33.74 13.63
C VAL A 728 -8.09 33.85 12.31
N ILE A 729 -6.76 33.88 12.34
CA ILE A 729 -5.93 33.89 11.13
C ILE A 729 -6.20 32.63 10.29
N ASP A 730 -6.22 31.46 10.93
CA ASP A 730 -6.45 30.19 10.26
C ASP A 730 -7.80 30.13 9.55
N LEU A 731 -8.88 30.53 10.24
CA LEU A 731 -10.21 30.60 9.66
C LEU A 731 -10.27 31.62 8.51
N CYS A 732 -9.68 32.81 8.67
CA CYS A 732 -9.68 33.83 7.62
C CYS A 732 -8.96 33.36 6.34
N GLU A 733 -7.81 32.69 6.49
CA GLU A 733 -7.07 32.13 5.36
C GLU A 733 -7.85 31.02 4.63
N GLN A 734 -8.72 30.30 5.34
CA GLN A 734 -9.65 29.31 4.79
C GLN A 734 -10.93 29.96 4.22
N GLY A 735 -11.06 31.29 4.29
CA GLY A 735 -12.26 32.01 3.86
C GLY A 735 -13.45 31.86 4.80
N ILE A 736 -13.22 31.45 6.05
CA ILE A 736 -14.26 31.28 7.06
C ILE A 736 -14.29 32.54 7.93
N ILE A 737 -15.44 33.20 7.96
CA ILE A 737 -15.68 34.39 8.77
C ILE A 737 -17.09 34.31 9.39
N PRO A 738 -17.26 34.63 10.69
CA PRO A 738 -18.57 34.64 11.34
C PRO A 738 -19.49 35.71 10.74
N ARG A 739 -20.80 35.45 10.69
CA ARG A 739 -21.78 36.43 10.19
C ARG A 739 -21.79 37.71 11.01
N GLU A 740 -21.56 37.59 12.32
CA GLU A 740 -21.52 38.71 13.25
C GLU A 740 -20.39 39.69 12.96
N GLN A 741 -19.33 39.23 12.26
CA GLN A 741 -18.16 40.01 11.83
C GLN A 741 -18.45 40.86 10.57
N GLU A 742 -19.56 40.64 9.87
CA GLU A 742 -19.95 41.43 8.70
C GLU A 742 -20.00 42.93 9.01
N GLU A 743 -19.51 43.74 8.06
CA GLU A 743 -19.42 45.21 8.13
C GLU A 743 -18.55 45.77 9.28
N LYS A 744 -17.81 44.91 10.00
CA LYS A 744 -16.87 45.29 11.07
C LYS A 744 -15.45 44.91 10.67
N TRP A 745 -14.54 45.89 10.66
CA TRP A 745 -13.12 45.64 10.41
C TRP A 745 -12.35 45.25 11.69
N ASP A 746 -12.80 45.66 12.88
CA ASP A 746 -12.18 45.20 14.13
C ASP A 746 -12.66 43.79 14.46
N VAL A 747 -11.74 42.88 14.80
CA VAL A 747 -12.09 41.51 15.17
C VAL A 747 -13.01 41.51 16.40
N ILE A 748 -14.12 40.78 16.33
CA ILE A 748 -14.97 40.52 17.48
C ILE A 748 -14.30 39.46 18.35
N GLU A 749 -13.88 39.85 19.55
CA GLU A 749 -13.18 38.99 20.52
C GLU A 749 -14.12 38.05 21.29
N ASP A 750 -15.12 37.48 20.61
CA ASP A 750 -15.97 36.41 21.13
C ASP A 750 -15.54 35.06 20.54
N ARG A 751 -14.90 34.23 21.37
CA ARG A 751 -14.37 32.92 20.98
C ARG A 751 -15.45 31.97 20.46
N SER A 752 -16.71 32.14 20.89
CA SER A 752 -17.81 31.27 20.48
C SER A 752 -18.23 31.48 19.02
N LEU A 753 -17.88 32.63 18.42
CA LEU A 753 -18.18 32.94 17.02
C LEU A 753 -17.16 32.33 16.06
N TRP A 754 -15.90 32.25 16.48
CA TRP A 754 -14.78 31.78 15.65
C TRP A 754 -14.57 30.28 15.85
N GLN A 755 -15.48 29.50 15.29
CA GLN A 755 -15.46 28.04 15.37
C GLN A 755 -15.06 27.42 14.04
N TYR A 756 -14.34 26.29 14.12
CA TYR A 756 -14.08 25.45 12.96
C TYR A 756 -15.38 24.77 12.48
N PRO A 757 -15.49 24.42 11.18
CA PRO A 757 -16.66 23.70 10.67
C PRO A 757 -16.91 22.39 11.45
N TYR A 758 -18.17 22.20 11.85
CA TYR A 758 -18.62 21.02 12.59
C TYR A 758 -18.57 19.72 11.76
N ARG A 759 -18.48 18.58 12.47
CA ARG A 759 -18.50 17.21 11.95
C ARG A 759 -19.56 16.39 12.68
N SER A 760 -20.51 15.84 11.93
CA SER A 760 -21.66 15.08 12.45
C SER A 760 -21.59 13.59 12.17
N GLU A 761 -20.47 13.11 11.66
CA GLU A 761 -20.29 11.73 11.27
C GLU A 761 -19.89 10.84 12.45
N ASP A 762 -20.45 9.61 12.51
CA ASP A 762 -20.15 8.63 13.58
C ASP A 762 -18.72 8.08 13.53
N LEU A 763 -18.01 8.29 12.42
CA LEU A 763 -16.62 7.94 12.20
C LEU A 763 -15.86 9.19 11.74
N ILE A 764 -14.83 9.57 12.48
CA ILE A 764 -13.97 10.71 12.16
C ILE A 764 -12.54 10.22 11.99
N PHE A 765 -11.96 10.45 10.82
CA PHE A 765 -10.53 10.27 10.63
C PHE A 765 -9.77 11.52 11.04
N THR A 766 -8.73 11.37 11.85
CA THR A 766 -7.79 12.45 12.16
C THR A 766 -6.48 12.23 11.44
N LEU A 767 -5.97 13.24 10.73
CA LEU A 767 -4.65 13.22 10.08
C LEU A 767 -3.73 14.24 10.73
N PHE A 768 -2.61 13.77 11.28
CA PHE A 768 -1.62 14.61 11.95
C PHE A 768 -0.41 14.88 11.06
N LEU A 769 -0.11 16.15 10.84
CA LEU A 769 0.95 16.62 9.97
C LEU A 769 1.91 17.54 10.74
N ARG A 770 3.22 17.33 10.62
CA ARG A 770 4.25 18.16 11.27
C ARG A 770 5.48 18.27 10.37
N ASP A 771 5.68 19.44 9.75
CA ASP A 771 6.74 19.67 8.76
C ASP A 771 6.91 18.49 7.78
N PHE A 772 5.78 17.96 7.31
CA PHE A 772 5.64 16.70 6.61
C PHE A 772 6.26 16.67 5.20
N GLU A 773 6.50 15.47 4.68
CA GLU A 773 6.84 15.25 3.27
C GLU A 773 5.56 15.33 2.40
N LYS A 774 5.53 16.26 1.41
CA LYS A 774 4.31 16.51 0.60
C LYS A 774 3.76 15.26 -0.10
N HIS A 775 4.62 14.33 -0.52
CA HIS A 775 4.16 13.10 -1.17
C HIS A 775 3.39 12.18 -0.20
N TRP A 776 3.84 12.03 1.05
CA TRP A 776 3.16 11.22 2.05
C TRP A 776 1.86 11.86 2.51
N ALA A 777 1.88 13.17 2.80
CA ALA A 777 0.67 13.88 3.19
C ALA A 777 -0.40 13.82 2.09
N ARG A 778 0.00 13.97 0.82
CA ARG A 778 -0.91 13.75 -0.31
C ARG A 778 -1.46 12.34 -0.32
N ALA A 779 -0.60 11.33 -0.14
CA ALA A 779 -1.03 9.95 -0.14
C ALA A 779 -2.04 9.64 0.97
N ALA A 780 -1.83 10.19 2.16
CA ALA A 780 -2.78 10.11 3.26
C ALA A 780 -4.12 10.75 2.89
N ILE A 781 -4.10 12.01 2.41
CA ILE A 781 -5.31 12.74 1.98
C ILE A 781 -6.06 11.99 0.87
N ARG A 782 -5.35 11.47 -0.15
CA ARG A 782 -5.96 10.73 -1.26
C ARG A 782 -6.53 9.39 -0.81
N SER A 783 -5.85 8.69 0.11
CA SER A 783 -6.38 7.43 0.66
C SER A 783 -7.69 7.62 1.43
N LEU A 784 -7.87 8.78 2.08
CA LEU A 784 -9.12 9.19 2.72
C LEU A 784 -10.19 9.55 1.68
N VAL A 785 -9.85 10.38 0.68
CA VAL A 785 -10.79 10.81 -0.36
C VAL A 785 -11.33 9.65 -1.19
N ASN A 786 -10.50 8.63 -1.46
CA ASN A 786 -10.83 7.49 -2.31
C ASN A 786 -11.73 6.45 -1.62
N GLN A 787 -12.09 6.63 -0.35
CA GLN A 787 -12.97 5.71 0.36
C GLN A 787 -14.37 5.65 -0.27
N LYS A 788 -14.88 4.43 -0.47
CA LYS A 788 -16.17 4.17 -1.15
C LYS A 788 -17.39 4.53 -0.32
N ASP A 789 -17.33 4.33 0.99
CA ASP A 789 -18.36 4.80 1.91
C ASP A 789 -17.96 6.16 2.43
N SER A 790 -18.83 7.14 2.24
CA SER A 790 -18.58 8.55 2.51
C SER A 790 -19.17 9.03 3.84
N ARG A 791 -19.72 8.14 4.65
CA ARG A 791 -20.32 8.46 5.97
C ARG A 791 -19.25 8.61 7.06
N PHE A 792 -18.22 9.40 6.77
CA PHE A 792 -17.14 9.73 7.70
C PHE A 792 -16.71 11.18 7.51
N GLY A 793 -16.21 11.80 8.58
CA GLY A 793 -15.60 13.14 8.56
C GLY A 793 -14.07 13.05 8.61
N ILE A 794 -13.39 14.13 8.21
CA ILE A 794 -11.93 14.25 8.29
C ILE A 794 -11.57 15.50 9.10
N VAL A 795 -10.67 15.36 10.06
CA VAL A 795 -10.02 16.49 10.75
C VAL A 795 -8.52 16.42 10.48
N ILE A 796 -7.96 17.46 9.85
CA ILE A 796 -6.52 17.54 9.57
C ILE A 796 -5.89 18.53 10.55
N PHE A 797 -4.88 18.08 11.29
CA PHE A 797 -4.09 18.90 12.19
C PHE A 797 -2.71 19.18 11.58
N ASP A 798 -2.39 20.45 11.34
CA ASP A 798 -1.05 20.91 10.95
C ASP A 798 -0.34 21.59 12.12
N ASP A 799 0.67 20.91 12.66
CA ASP A 799 1.43 21.35 13.82
C ASP A 799 2.68 22.15 13.43
N GLY A 800 2.49 23.44 13.11
CA GLY A 800 3.60 24.37 12.98
C GLY A 800 4.46 24.19 11.72
N SER A 801 3.91 23.56 10.66
CA SER A 801 4.65 23.34 9.41
C SER A 801 5.15 24.65 8.76
N LYS A 802 6.16 24.52 7.89
CA LYS A 802 6.65 25.65 7.09
C LYS A 802 5.53 26.23 6.24
N GLN A 803 5.57 27.54 6.01
CA GLN A 803 4.54 28.26 5.26
C GLN A 803 4.26 27.66 3.87
N SER A 804 5.30 27.24 3.15
CA SER A 804 5.16 26.62 1.82
C SER A 804 4.32 25.34 1.85
N LYS A 805 4.36 24.59 2.96
CA LYS A 805 3.57 23.37 3.18
C LYS A 805 2.13 23.71 3.59
N GLN A 806 1.93 24.76 4.38
CA GLN A 806 0.60 25.24 4.75
C GLN A 806 -0.20 25.76 3.55
N THR A 807 0.44 26.54 2.67
CA THR A 807 -0.18 26.98 1.41
C THR A 807 -0.51 25.78 0.53
N TRP A 808 0.45 24.86 0.38
CA TRP A 808 0.25 23.64 -0.39
C TRP A 808 -0.92 22.79 0.11
N LEU A 809 -1.12 22.71 1.43
CA LEU A 809 -2.21 21.95 2.03
C LEU A 809 -3.59 22.51 1.66
N LEU A 810 -3.74 23.84 1.65
CA LEU A 810 -4.97 24.50 1.19
C LEU A 810 -5.28 24.18 -0.27
N ASP A 811 -4.26 24.16 -1.12
CA ASP A 811 -4.42 23.80 -2.53
C ASP A 811 -4.78 22.32 -2.70
N GLU A 812 -4.19 21.42 -1.91
CA GLU A 812 -4.43 19.97 -2.00
C GLU A 812 -5.84 19.55 -1.55
N ILE A 813 -6.44 20.26 -0.59
CA ILE A 813 -7.81 19.98 -0.11
C ILE A 813 -8.91 20.67 -0.94
N LYS A 814 -8.53 21.41 -1.98
CA LYS A 814 -9.48 22.13 -2.83
C LYS A 814 -10.41 21.15 -3.56
N GLY A 815 -11.71 21.39 -3.51
CA GLY A 815 -12.77 20.53 -4.06
C GLY A 815 -13.27 19.42 -3.12
N ILE A 816 -12.68 19.23 -1.94
CA ILE A 816 -13.12 18.26 -0.92
C ILE A 816 -13.43 18.92 0.44
N GLU A 817 -13.48 20.26 0.48
CA GLU A 817 -13.55 21.07 1.70
C GLU A 817 -14.76 20.72 2.56
N SER A 818 -15.88 20.32 1.93
CA SER A 818 -17.11 19.95 2.65
C SER A 818 -16.94 18.80 3.65
N ARG A 819 -15.93 17.93 3.47
CA ARG A 819 -15.66 16.76 4.33
C ARG A 819 -14.46 16.94 5.25
N VAL A 820 -13.74 18.05 5.12
CA VAL A 820 -12.48 18.30 5.83
C VAL A 820 -12.66 19.50 6.75
N THR A 821 -12.33 19.31 8.02
CA THR A 821 -12.07 20.41 8.95
C THR A 821 -10.56 20.53 9.12
N LEU A 822 -9.97 21.60 8.60
CA LEU A 822 -8.52 21.85 8.67
C LEU A 822 -8.21 22.77 9.85
N VAL A 823 -7.28 22.34 10.70
CA VAL A 823 -6.80 23.06 11.88
C VAL A 823 -5.30 23.26 11.73
N ARG A 824 -4.85 24.51 11.60
CA ARG A 824 -3.43 24.84 11.48
C ARG A 824 -2.98 25.69 12.64
N ARG A 825 -1.83 25.34 13.22
CA ARG A 825 -1.14 26.16 14.22
C ARG A 825 0.13 26.77 13.64
N ARG A 826 0.31 28.07 13.82
CA ARG A 826 1.53 28.84 13.49
C ARG A 826 2.32 29.17 14.75
N PHE A 827 1.64 29.30 15.87
CA PHE A 827 2.20 29.55 17.19
C PHE A 827 1.92 28.34 18.08
N GLY A 828 2.88 27.87 18.88
CA GLY A 828 2.71 26.75 19.81
C GLY A 828 2.62 25.37 19.15
N ARG A 829 2.39 24.32 19.96
CA ARG A 829 2.27 22.92 19.53
C ARG A 829 0.81 22.44 19.58
N ILE A 830 0.52 21.44 18.77
CA ILE A 830 -0.66 20.58 18.90
C ILE A 830 -0.25 19.34 19.73
N ASP A 831 -0.80 19.21 20.93
CA ASP A 831 -0.66 18.05 21.82
C ASP A 831 -2.00 17.28 21.91
N SER A 832 -2.02 16.19 22.69
CA SER A 832 -3.20 15.34 22.87
C SER A 832 -4.39 16.13 23.40
N ASP A 833 -4.17 16.95 24.42
CA ASP A 833 -5.19 17.68 25.15
C ASP A 833 -5.81 18.75 24.24
N PHE A 834 -4.98 19.46 23.47
CA PHE A 834 -5.48 20.41 22.47
C PHE A 834 -6.35 19.72 21.42
N CYS A 835 -5.97 18.53 20.96
CA CYS A 835 -6.73 17.77 19.99
C CYS A 835 -8.06 17.29 20.54
N GLU A 836 -8.08 16.74 21.75
CA GLU A 836 -9.32 16.40 22.45
C GLU A 836 -10.25 17.60 22.54
N ASP A 837 -9.77 18.70 23.12
CA ASP A 837 -10.59 19.89 23.38
C ASP A 837 -11.21 20.43 22.10
N LEU A 838 -10.46 20.36 21.00
CA LEU A 838 -10.92 20.83 19.71
C LEU A 838 -11.84 19.82 19.01
N LEU A 839 -11.59 18.51 19.13
CA LEU A 839 -12.50 17.49 18.63
C LEU A 839 -13.85 17.54 19.34
N ASN A 840 -13.86 17.80 20.66
CA ASN A 840 -15.09 18.05 21.43
C ASN A 840 -15.85 19.31 20.95
N GLN A 841 -15.15 20.28 20.36
CA GLN A 841 -15.78 21.48 19.75
C GLN A 841 -16.23 21.23 18.31
N ILE A 842 -15.49 20.42 17.54
CA ILE A 842 -15.74 20.16 16.12
C ILE A 842 -16.83 19.09 15.94
N CYS A 843 -16.80 18.03 16.74
CA CYS A 843 -17.71 16.90 16.61
C CYS A 843 -19.03 17.18 17.34
N ASP A 844 -20.15 17.18 16.63
CA ASP A 844 -21.48 17.32 17.22
C ASP A 844 -22.25 15.97 17.32
N ALA A 845 -21.70 14.90 16.75
CA ALA A 845 -22.15 13.54 16.98
C ALA A 845 -21.97 13.17 18.47
N GLY A 846 -22.93 12.42 19.04
CA GLY A 846 -22.99 12.18 20.48
C GLY A 846 -21.84 11.35 21.06
N ASN A 847 -21.14 10.53 20.27
CA ASN A 847 -19.88 9.84 20.63
C ASN A 847 -19.21 9.20 19.41
N PRO A 848 -18.58 9.98 18.50
CA PRO A 848 -18.00 9.42 17.28
C PRO A 848 -16.79 8.52 17.60
N LEU A 849 -16.54 7.54 16.73
CA LEU A 849 -15.29 6.78 16.72
C LEU A 849 -14.22 7.62 16.01
N ILE A 850 -13.17 7.99 16.74
CA ILE A 850 -12.00 8.69 16.19
C ILE A 850 -11.01 7.64 15.70
N PHE A 851 -10.59 7.70 14.43
CA PHE A 851 -9.57 6.84 13.84
C PHE A 851 -8.36 7.70 13.42
N SER A 852 -7.21 7.46 14.03
CA SER A 852 -6.03 8.32 13.80
C SER A 852 -5.09 7.76 12.74
N ILE A 853 -4.63 8.65 11.85
CA ILE A 853 -3.67 8.39 10.78
C ILE A 853 -2.48 9.33 10.97
N GLY A 854 -1.27 8.76 11.02
CA GLY A 854 -0.02 9.51 11.08
C GLY A 854 0.46 10.07 9.72
N GLU A 855 1.51 10.90 9.78
CA GLU A 855 2.12 11.58 8.62
C GLU A 855 2.46 10.66 7.43
N LYS A 856 3.00 9.47 7.72
CA LYS A 856 3.45 8.48 6.73
C LYS A 856 2.53 7.26 6.68
N GLU A 857 1.31 7.43 7.16
CA GLU A 857 0.29 6.39 7.16
C GLU A 857 -0.78 6.71 6.11
N ILE A 858 -1.23 5.66 5.42
CA ILE A 858 -2.32 5.74 4.46
C ILE A 858 -3.32 4.60 4.71
N LEU A 859 -4.56 4.80 4.31
CA LEU A 859 -5.54 3.71 4.36
C LEU A 859 -5.18 2.63 3.34
N PHE A 860 -5.21 1.37 3.77
CA PHE A 860 -4.73 0.22 2.99
C PHE A 860 -5.63 -0.13 1.79
N ASP A 861 -6.93 0.14 1.87
CA ASP A 861 -7.93 -0.15 0.83
C ASP A 861 -8.99 0.97 0.78
N GLU A 862 -9.72 1.09 -0.33
CA GLU A 862 -10.83 2.04 -0.52
C GLU A 862 -12.10 1.67 0.29
N ARG A 863 -12.11 0.56 1.03
CA ARG A 863 -13.26 0.07 1.81
C ARG A 863 -13.04 0.16 3.33
N VAL A 864 -11.95 0.74 3.79
CA VAL A 864 -11.63 0.81 5.23
C VAL A 864 -12.77 1.46 6.01
N SER A 865 -13.31 2.59 5.52
CA SER A 865 -14.47 3.24 6.15
C SER A 865 -15.70 2.32 6.22
N SER A 866 -16.00 1.59 5.14
CA SER A 866 -17.12 0.63 5.10
C SER A 866 -16.91 -0.53 6.06
N ILE A 867 -15.69 -1.05 6.16
CA ILE A 867 -15.33 -2.18 7.03
C ILE A 867 -15.54 -1.80 8.49
N ILE A 868 -15.12 -0.59 8.89
CA ILE A 868 -15.31 -0.07 10.24
C ILE A 868 -16.80 0.15 10.51
N LEU A 869 -17.50 0.92 9.67
CA LEU A 869 -18.90 1.27 9.86
C LEU A 869 -19.87 0.07 9.85
N GLN A 870 -19.53 -1.02 9.17
CA GLN A 870 -20.36 -2.25 9.16
C GLN A 870 -20.17 -3.12 10.40
N ARG A 871 -19.04 -3.01 11.10
CA ARG A 871 -18.68 -3.87 12.23
C ARG A 871 -18.79 -3.14 13.57
N VAL A 872 -18.69 -1.81 13.57
CA VAL A 872 -18.80 -0.98 14.77
C VAL A 872 -20.22 -0.98 15.32
N SER A 873 -20.35 -1.13 16.64
CA SER A 873 -21.60 -1.02 17.38
C SER A 873 -21.51 0.05 18.48
N GLU A 874 -22.64 0.40 19.10
CA GLU A 874 -22.70 1.41 20.16
C GLU A 874 -21.90 1.01 21.42
N ASN A 875 -21.74 -0.29 21.68
CA ASN A 875 -21.05 -0.79 22.88
C ASN A 875 -19.53 -0.85 22.74
N GLN A 876 -18.99 -0.76 21.51
CA GLN A 876 -17.56 -0.84 21.26
C GLN A 876 -16.89 0.51 21.46
N GLU A 877 -15.99 0.56 22.43
CA GLU A 877 -15.26 1.78 22.81
C GLU A 877 -13.95 1.95 22.04
N PHE A 878 -13.34 0.84 21.63
CA PHE A 878 -12.02 0.82 21.03
C PHE A 878 -11.98 -0.07 19.78
N LEU A 879 -11.16 0.30 18.80
CA LEU A 879 -10.87 -0.46 17.59
C LEU A 879 -9.40 -0.89 17.59
N ILE A 880 -9.20 -2.21 17.53
CA ILE A 880 -7.88 -2.83 17.34
C ILE A 880 -7.83 -3.44 15.95
N THR A 881 -6.73 -3.17 15.25
CA THR A 881 -6.54 -3.68 13.89
C THR A 881 -5.04 -3.78 13.57
N PRO A 882 -4.60 -4.78 12.78
CA PRO A 882 -3.24 -4.83 12.33
C PRO A 882 -2.93 -3.68 11.37
N SER A 883 -1.76 -3.08 11.56
CA SER A 883 -1.17 -2.15 10.61
C SER A 883 0.02 -2.80 9.92
N TYR A 884 0.11 -2.62 8.61
CA TYR A 884 1.31 -3.01 7.89
C TYR A 884 2.39 -1.96 8.10
N CYS A 885 3.59 -2.36 8.53
CA CYS A 885 4.72 -1.45 8.72
C CYS A 885 5.84 -1.82 7.77
N SER A 886 6.25 -0.85 6.95
CA SER A 886 7.30 -1.04 5.96
C SER A 886 8.67 -1.35 6.57
N LYS A 887 8.94 -0.85 7.78
CA LYS A 887 10.16 -1.19 8.54
C LYS A 887 10.17 -2.63 9.03
N PHE A 888 9.00 -3.19 9.34
CA PHE A 888 8.86 -4.56 9.85
C PHE A 888 7.82 -5.33 9.02
N PRO A 889 8.10 -5.64 7.74
CA PRO A 889 7.13 -6.24 6.83
C PRO A 889 6.51 -7.53 7.37
N LEU A 890 7.28 -8.33 8.10
CA LEU A 890 6.81 -9.58 8.71
C LEU A 890 6.26 -9.41 10.14
N GLY A 891 6.45 -8.26 10.80
CA GLY A 891 5.87 -7.93 12.11
C GLY A 891 6.65 -8.37 13.37
N GLY A 892 7.97 -8.61 13.27
CA GLY A 892 8.76 -9.36 14.29
C GLY A 892 9.68 -8.60 15.27
N HIS A 893 9.83 -7.26 15.23
CA HIS A 893 10.87 -6.56 16.02
C HIS A 893 10.37 -5.74 17.22
N SER A 894 9.16 -5.98 17.72
CA SER A 894 8.62 -5.24 18.90
C SER A 894 9.15 -5.73 20.25
N LYS A 895 9.97 -6.80 20.33
CA LYS A 895 10.49 -7.32 21.61
C LYS A 895 11.35 -6.33 22.40
N VAL A 896 11.90 -5.30 21.76
CA VAL A 896 12.79 -4.31 22.41
C VAL A 896 12.02 -3.38 23.39
N TYR A 897 10.69 -3.43 23.44
CA TYR A 897 9.89 -2.49 24.23
C TYR A 897 8.92 -3.12 25.25
N LEU A 898 8.99 -4.44 25.46
CA LEU A 898 8.13 -5.16 26.42
C LEU A 898 8.99 -6.05 27.32
N ASP A 899 9.29 -5.55 28.53
CA ASP A 899 10.03 -6.27 29.56
C ASP A 899 9.16 -7.23 30.39
N ASP A 900 7.92 -7.54 29.97
CA ASP A 900 7.09 -8.54 30.64
C ASP A 900 6.30 -9.41 29.64
N GLU A 901 6.19 -10.69 29.99
CA GLU A 901 5.60 -11.79 29.22
C GLU A 901 4.18 -11.47 28.70
N ILE A 902 4.07 -11.12 27.41
CA ILE A 902 2.83 -11.30 26.65
C ILE A 902 3.16 -12.01 25.34
N SER A 903 3.04 -13.34 25.38
CA SER A 903 2.81 -14.15 24.19
C SER A 903 1.37 -13.88 23.71
N ASP A 904 1.21 -13.22 22.56
CA ASP A 904 0.30 -13.66 21.49
C ASP A 904 0.23 -12.66 20.29
N PHE A 905 0.91 -13.03 19.21
CA PHE A 905 0.73 -12.69 17.78
C PHE A 905 1.22 -11.34 17.17
N ASN A 906 2.48 -11.33 16.74
CA ASN A 906 3.05 -11.12 15.38
C ASN A 906 2.30 -10.37 14.24
N VAL A 907 1.49 -9.38 14.53
CA VAL A 907 1.22 -8.23 13.65
C VAL A 907 1.18 -7.00 14.56
N ILE A 908 1.51 -5.79 14.09
CA ILE A 908 1.29 -4.58 14.90
C ILE A 908 -0.22 -4.37 15.01
N SER A 909 -0.90 -5.14 15.87
CA SER A 909 -2.27 -4.91 16.29
C SER A 909 -2.22 -3.77 17.30
N SER A 910 -2.34 -2.56 16.78
CA SER A 910 -2.33 -1.34 17.56
C SER A 910 -3.76 -0.91 17.84
N LEU A 911 -3.97 -0.23 18.97
CA LEU A 911 -5.17 0.56 19.16
C LEU A 911 -5.18 1.64 18.08
N ARG A 912 -6.19 1.65 17.21
CA ARG A 912 -6.27 2.60 16.08
C ARG A 912 -7.46 3.54 16.14
N GLY A 913 -8.49 3.18 16.89
CA GLY A 913 -9.59 4.09 17.13
C GLY A 913 -10.17 3.96 18.52
N SER A 914 -10.74 5.05 18.98
CA SER A 914 -11.38 5.19 20.28
C SER A 914 -12.61 6.09 20.17
N ARG A 915 -13.61 5.82 20.99
CA ARG A 915 -14.76 6.72 21.14
C ARG A 915 -14.31 8.01 21.82
N LEU A 916 -14.71 9.16 21.29
CA LEU A 916 -14.28 10.48 21.77
C LEU A 916 -14.52 10.69 23.27
N PHE A 917 -15.64 10.20 23.81
CA PHE A 917 -16.01 10.37 25.22
C PHE A 917 -15.56 9.21 26.15
N GLY A 918 -14.76 8.26 25.65
CA GLY A 918 -14.44 6.99 26.34
C GLY A 918 -12.96 6.66 26.57
N ALA A 919 -12.00 7.49 26.15
CA ALA A 919 -10.58 7.11 26.18
C ALA A 919 -9.66 8.27 26.55
N TYR A 920 -8.93 8.19 27.67
CA TYR A 920 -7.77 9.07 27.88
C TYR A 920 -6.53 8.37 28.41
N ASP A 921 -5.47 8.53 27.60
CA ASP A 921 -4.14 9.02 27.99
C ASP A 921 -3.15 9.22 26.80
N ASP A 922 -3.54 9.23 25.51
CA ASP A 922 -2.62 9.60 24.39
C ASP A 922 -3.32 9.59 23.01
N ILE A 923 -3.75 10.76 22.53
CA ILE A 923 -4.20 10.98 21.13
C ILE A 923 -3.01 11.43 20.26
N SER A 924 -1.86 11.77 20.88
CA SER A 924 -0.73 12.43 20.22
C SER A 924 0.33 11.48 19.68
N SER A 925 0.32 10.21 20.13
CA SER A 925 1.20 9.16 19.62
C SER A 925 0.47 8.29 18.60
N SER A 926 1.14 7.90 17.53
CA SER A 926 0.76 6.73 16.74
C SER A 926 0.74 5.53 17.70
N ALA A 927 -0.42 5.23 18.29
CA ALA A 927 -0.62 4.43 19.49
C ALA A 927 -0.20 2.95 19.34
N LEU A 928 1.11 2.74 19.31
CA LEU A 928 1.78 1.72 20.09
C LEU A 928 1.71 2.19 21.54
N LEU A 929 1.34 1.31 22.47
CA LEU A 929 1.45 1.45 23.94
C LEU A 929 0.15 1.83 24.69
N TYR A 930 -0.61 0.81 25.10
CA TYR A 930 -1.36 0.84 26.37
C TYR A 930 -1.09 -0.43 27.15
N LYS A 931 -0.84 -0.28 28.45
CA LYS A 931 -0.16 -1.28 29.30
C LYS A 931 -1.08 -2.17 30.15
N GLU A 932 -2.37 -1.90 30.24
CA GLU A 932 -3.31 -2.76 30.99
C GLU A 932 -4.68 -2.71 30.29
N ARG A 933 -5.35 -3.86 30.13
CA ARG A 933 -6.73 -3.93 29.60
C ARG A 933 -7.72 -3.82 30.77
N PRO A 934 -8.47 -2.72 30.94
CA PRO A 934 -9.69 -2.75 31.74
C PRO A 934 -10.78 -3.55 31.00
N CYS A 935 -11.91 -3.79 31.66
CA CYS A 935 -13.10 -4.50 31.14
C CYS A 935 -13.82 -3.79 29.97
N PHE A 936 -13.11 -3.30 28.95
CA PHE A 936 -13.67 -2.60 27.80
C PHE A 936 -14.01 -3.56 26.64
N GLU A 937 -15.05 -3.26 25.86
CA GLU A 937 -15.40 -3.99 24.63
C GLU A 937 -14.60 -3.47 23.43
N PHE A 938 -13.80 -4.36 22.83
CA PHE A 938 -12.99 -4.06 21.65
C PHE A 938 -13.65 -4.57 20.36
N LEU A 939 -13.59 -3.77 19.31
CA LEU A 939 -13.77 -4.23 17.94
C LEU A 939 -12.42 -4.72 17.41
N ASP A 940 -12.30 -6.02 17.14
CA ASP A 940 -11.11 -6.61 16.50
C ASP A 940 -11.35 -6.80 15.00
N ILE A 941 -10.51 -6.17 14.18
CA ILE A 941 -10.52 -6.32 12.73
C ILE A 941 -9.16 -6.84 12.30
N GLU A 942 -9.08 -8.11 11.94
CA GLU A 942 -7.82 -8.80 11.59
C GLU A 942 -7.31 -8.53 10.15
N GLU A 943 -7.78 -7.46 9.51
CA GLU A 943 -7.36 -7.03 8.18
C GLU A 943 -6.40 -5.84 8.29
N TYR A 944 -5.41 -5.71 7.39
CA TYR A 944 -4.66 -4.45 7.32
C TYR A 944 -5.61 -3.31 6.94
N LEU A 945 -5.80 -2.36 7.84
CA LEU A 945 -6.54 -1.12 7.59
C LEU A 945 -5.61 0.06 7.29
N VAL A 946 -4.38 0.01 7.79
CA VAL A 946 -3.37 1.06 7.63
C VAL A 946 -2.10 0.48 7.04
N PHE A 947 -1.55 1.17 6.05
CA PHE A 947 -0.19 1.01 5.57
C PHE A 947 0.67 2.13 6.19
N ASN A 948 1.73 1.76 6.90
CA ASN A 948 2.71 2.68 7.46
C ASN A 948 4.02 2.60 6.65
N GLY A 949 4.39 3.71 6.03
CA GLY A 949 5.59 3.87 5.22
C GLY A 949 6.78 4.48 5.96
N ASP A 950 6.71 4.63 7.28
CA ASP A 950 7.80 5.18 8.07
C ASP A 950 8.88 4.12 8.34
N PHE A 951 10.06 4.40 7.81
CA PHE A 951 11.26 3.59 8.01
C PHE A 951 12.09 4.05 9.22
N ASN A 952 11.77 5.21 9.80
CA ASN A 952 12.55 5.88 10.85
C ASN A 952 12.01 5.62 12.28
N ILE A 953 11.08 4.68 12.46
CA ILE A 953 10.53 4.32 13.77
C ILE A 953 11.64 3.70 14.65
N VAL A 954 12.41 4.56 15.32
CA VAL A 954 13.49 4.34 16.30
C VAL A 954 14.69 3.50 15.81
N GLN A 955 15.90 4.08 15.83
CA GLN A 955 17.16 3.37 15.60
C GLN A 955 17.97 3.27 16.91
N SER A 956 18.44 2.06 17.21
CA SER A 956 19.82 1.86 17.65
C SER A 956 20.73 1.98 16.41
N GLN A 957 21.89 2.61 16.58
CA GLN A 957 22.74 3.18 15.51
C GLN A 957 23.46 2.19 14.57
N GLU A 958 22.98 0.96 14.34
CA GLU A 958 23.83 -0.11 13.80
C GLU A 958 23.49 -0.72 12.43
N GLU A 959 22.50 -0.23 11.66
CA GLU A 959 22.35 -0.69 10.27
C GLU A 959 22.40 0.44 9.24
N VAL A 960 23.38 0.33 8.35
CA VAL A 960 23.66 1.21 7.20
C VAL A 960 22.81 0.79 5.98
N LEU A 961 21.90 -0.17 6.11
CA LEU A 961 21.10 -0.69 4.99
C LEU A 961 19.97 0.27 4.61
N ARG A 962 19.80 0.49 3.30
CA ARG A 962 18.71 1.30 2.74
C ARG A 962 17.38 0.71 3.18
N PRO A 963 16.53 1.46 3.89
CA PRO A 963 15.30 0.89 4.41
C PRO A 963 14.18 0.89 3.35
N THR A 964 14.11 1.94 2.51
CA THR A 964 13.02 2.13 1.55
C THR A 964 13.12 1.23 0.32
N THR A 965 12.00 0.63 -0.08
CA THR A 965 11.85 -0.13 -1.34
C THR A 965 10.92 0.61 -2.30
N TYR A 966 11.38 0.85 -3.53
CA TYR A 966 10.62 1.49 -4.59
C TYR A 966 10.18 0.48 -5.65
N ILE A 967 8.95 0.65 -6.15
CA ILE A 967 8.39 -0.17 -7.22
C ILE A 967 8.31 0.65 -8.50
N PRO A 968 8.79 0.12 -9.64
CA PRO A 968 8.59 0.75 -10.94
C PRO A 968 7.11 1.06 -11.23
N ASN A 969 6.80 2.32 -11.51
CA ASN A 969 5.45 2.70 -11.93
C ASN A 969 5.26 2.48 -13.43
N LEU A 970 4.47 1.47 -13.79
CA LEU A 970 4.14 1.14 -15.18
C LEU A 970 3.08 2.05 -15.82
N ARG A 971 2.52 3.02 -15.07
CA ARG A 971 1.58 4.03 -15.55
C ARG A 971 2.20 5.41 -15.77
N LYS A 972 3.51 5.55 -15.56
CA LYS A 972 4.26 6.76 -15.89
C LYS A 972 5.45 6.41 -16.76
N ILE A 973 5.78 7.27 -17.71
CA ILE A 973 6.88 7.02 -18.64
C ILE A 973 7.67 8.26 -19.01
N GLU A 974 8.99 8.11 -19.07
CA GLU A 974 9.93 9.08 -19.63
C GLU A 974 10.47 8.57 -20.98
N LEU A 975 10.44 9.43 -22.01
CA LEU A 975 10.95 9.13 -23.34
C LEU A 975 12.24 9.95 -23.56
N ASP A 976 13.39 9.28 -23.50
CA ASP A 976 14.68 9.89 -23.85
C ASP A 976 14.83 9.83 -25.38
N ILE A 977 14.28 10.82 -26.09
CA ILE A 977 14.20 10.79 -27.56
C ILE A 977 15.54 11.11 -28.24
N THR A 978 16.49 11.70 -27.53
CA THR A 978 17.79 12.12 -28.08
C THR A 978 18.83 12.23 -26.99
N TYR A 979 20.11 12.00 -27.32
CA TYR A 979 21.23 12.27 -26.40
C TYR A 979 22.04 13.52 -26.77
N ILE A 980 21.71 14.17 -27.88
CA ILE A 980 22.34 15.44 -28.27
C ILE A 980 21.92 16.54 -27.29
N CYS A 981 22.85 17.40 -26.86
CA CYS A 981 22.56 18.51 -25.97
C CYS A 981 23.47 19.70 -26.30
N ASN A 982 22.94 20.92 -26.21
CA ASN A 982 23.66 22.17 -26.45
C ASN A 982 24.07 22.92 -25.16
N LEU A 983 23.83 22.34 -23.98
CA LEU A 983 24.15 22.97 -22.69
C LEU A 983 25.25 22.23 -21.89
N THR A 984 25.37 20.91 -22.07
CA THR A 984 26.44 20.08 -21.45
C THR A 984 26.64 20.32 -19.94
N CYS A 985 25.57 20.13 -19.14
CA CYS A 985 25.62 20.31 -17.68
C CYS A 985 26.58 19.34 -16.97
N SER A 986 27.31 19.85 -15.96
CA SER A 986 28.00 19.01 -14.97
C SER A 986 26.99 18.12 -14.23
N GLY A 987 27.30 16.83 -14.07
CA GLY A 987 26.39 15.86 -13.42
C GLY A 987 25.13 15.50 -14.21
N CYS A 988 25.15 15.64 -15.54
CA CYS A 988 24.02 15.23 -16.39
C CYS A 988 23.69 13.74 -16.21
N SER A 989 22.46 13.41 -15.78
CA SER A 989 22.00 12.02 -15.60
C SER A 989 21.85 11.21 -16.88
N ARG A 990 22.08 11.84 -18.05
CA ARG A 990 22.15 11.19 -19.36
C ARG A 990 23.57 11.14 -19.89
N SER A 991 24.58 11.57 -19.13
CA SER A 991 25.98 11.68 -19.55
C SER A 991 26.20 12.48 -20.84
N SER A 992 25.28 13.36 -21.26
CA SER A 992 25.40 14.09 -22.53
C SER A 992 26.59 15.06 -22.56
N ALA A 993 27.13 15.44 -21.39
CA ALA A 993 28.34 16.27 -21.30
C ALA A 993 29.62 15.40 -21.33
N GLN A 994 29.64 14.31 -20.58
CA GLN A 994 30.80 13.43 -20.40
C GLN A 994 31.02 12.50 -21.61
N ALA A 995 29.93 12.10 -22.26
CA ALA A 995 29.88 11.19 -23.41
C ALA A 995 28.85 11.69 -24.44
N PRO A 996 29.20 12.73 -25.25
CA PRO A 996 28.32 13.28 -26.27
C PRO A 996 27.95 12.26 -27.34
N SER A 997 26.69 12.28 -27.77
CA SER A 997 26.16 11.33 -28.76
C SER A 997 25.17 11.99 -29.71
N SER A 998 25.15 11.54 -30.96
CA SER A 998 24.14 11.88 -31.98
C SER A 998 23.04 10.81 -32.09
N MET A 999 22.88 9.96 -31.08
CA MET A 999 21.85 8.94 -31.04
C MET A 999 20.46 9.57 -30.86
N HIS A 1000 19.52 9.11 -31.67
CA HIS A 1000 18.16 9.59 -31.77
C HIS A 1000 17.18 8.42 -31.77
N MET A 1001 16.05 8.56 -31.08
CA MET A 1001 14.96 7.60 -31.15
C MET A 1001 14.23 7.76 -32.49
N SER A 1002 14.06 6.67 -33.24
CA SER A 1002 13.32 6.74 -34.50
C SER A 1002 11.82 6.94 -34.25
N ILE A 1003 11.12 7.55 -35.22
CA ILE A 1003 9.66 7.70 -35.16
C ILE A 1003 8.94 6.33 -35.12
N GLU A 1004 9.53 5.28 -35.68
CA GLU A 1004 8.93 3.94 -35.64
C GLU A 1004 8.93 3.34 -34.23
N VAL A 1005 9.93 3.65 -33.40
CA VAL A 1005 9.92 3.26 -31.97
C VAL A 1005 8.74 3.92 -31.25
N VAL A 1006 8.47 5.20 -31.53
CA VAL A 1006 7.30 5.91 -30.96
C VAL A 1006 5.99 5.28 -31.42
N LYS A 1007 5.88 4.89 -32.69
CA LYS A 1007 4.70 4.17 -33.21
C LYS A 1007 4.54 2.80 -32.57
N ASN A 1008 5.62 2.05 -32.37
CA ASN A 1008 5.59 0.77 -31.66
C ASN A 1008 5.15 0.94 -30.20
N PHE A 1009 5.66 1.96 -29.50
CA PHE A 1009 5.20 2.31 -28.16
C PHE A 1009 3.68 2.55 -28.09
N LEU A 1010 3.11 3.26 -29.07
CA LEU A 1010 1.66 3.48 -29.14
C LEU A 1010 0.89 2.18 -29.42
N ARG A 1011 1.42 1.30 -30.29
CA ARG A 1011 0.84 -0.04 -30.56
C ARG A 1011 0.88 -0.92 -29.31
N ASP A 1012 2.00 -0.93 -28.58
CA ASP A 1012 2.15 -1.66 -27.32
C ASP A 1012 1.16 -1.14 -26.28
N THR A 1013 1.06 0.19 -26.14
CA THR A 1013 0.12 0.86 -25.23
C THR A 1013 -1.32 0.43 -25.50
N GLU A 1014 -1.73 0.41 -26.77
CA GLU A 1014 -3.08 0.01 -27.19
C GLU A 1014 -3.32 -1.50 -26.95
N THR A 1015 -2.37 -2.34 -27.37
CA THR A 1015 -2.47 -3.81 -27.23
C THR A 1015 -2.57 -4.24 -25.78
N LYS A 1016 -1.81 -3.60 -24.89
CA LYS A 1016 -1.79 -3.89 -23.45
C LYS A 1016 -2.84 -3.10 -22.65
N GLY A 1017 -3.61 -2.24 -23.32
CA GLY A 1017 -4.67 -1.44 -22.67
C GLY A 1017 -4.18 -0.47 -21.60
N VAL A 1018 -2.93 0.00 -21.71
CA VAL A 1018 -2.29 0.83 -20.67
C VAL A 1018 -2.92 2.23 -20.63
N ARG A 1019 -3.20 2.68 -19.40
CA ARG A 1019 -3.69 4.04 -19.11
C ARG A 1019 -2.59 4.81 -18.39
N TRP A 1020 -2.04 5.80 -19.06
CA TRP A 1020 -0.94 6.62 -18.55
C TRP A 1020 -1.45 7.70 -17.61
N GLU A 1021 -0.78 7.84 -16.46
CA GLU A 1021 -0.90 8.98 -15.54
C GLU A 1021 -0.11 10.18 -16.10
N SER A 1022 1.12 9.95 -16.56
CA SER A 1022 1.97 10.98 -17.17
C SER A 1022 2.94 10.42 -18.20
N LEU A 1023 3.23 11.23 -19.22
CA LEU A 1023 4.28 10.99 -20.20
C LEU A 1023 5.16 12.23 -20.32
N HIS A 1024 6.47 12.05 -20.13
CA HIS A 1024 7.44 13.14 -20.27
C HIS A 1024 8.43 12.86 -21.41
N ILE A 1025 8.64 13.83 -22.29
CA ILE A 1025 9.69 13.82 -23.31
C ILE A 1025 10.93 14.54 -22.78
N LEU A 1026 12.08 13.86 -22.85
CA LEU A 1026 13.37 14.36 -22.35
C LEU A 1026 14.54 13.66 -23.07
N GLY A 1027 15.72 13.61 -22.44
CA GLY A 1027 16.99 13.15 -23.01
C GLY A 1027 18.10 14.17 -22.78
N GLY A 1028 18.91 14.45 -23.81
CA GLY A 1028 19.85 15.56 -23.84
C GLY A 1028 19.11 16.91 -23.88
N GLU A 1029 18.91 17.47 -25.06
CA GLU A 1029 17.93 18.53 -25.33
C GLU A 1029 16.92 18.01 -26.35
N PRO A 1030 15.69 17.64 -25.93
CA PRO A 1030 14.73 16.96 -26.79
C PRO A 1030 14.35 17.78 -28.03
N THR A 1031 14.33 19.12 -27.93
CA THR A 1031 13.96 19.99 -29.06
C THR A 1031 14.97 20.00 -30.20
N LEU A 1032 16.17 19.45 -30.00
CA LEU A 1032 17.19 19.27 -31.04
C LEU A 1032 17.03 17.96 -31.83
N HIS A 1033 16.08 17.11 -31.45
CA HIS A 1033 15.78 15.90 -32.22
C HIS A 1033 15.29 16.27 -33.64
N PRO A 1034 15.80 15.65 -34.72
CA PRO A 1034 15.43 16.01 -36.10
C PRO A 1034 13.92 15.96 -36.38
N ASN A 1035 13.22 15.00 -35.77
CA ASN A 1035 11.77 14.80 -35.88
C ASN A 1035 10.99 15.25 -34.63
N PHE A 1036 11.49 16.17 -33.81
CA PHE A 1036 10.85 16.55 -32.54
C PHE A 1036 9.36 16.88 -32.66
N VAL A 1037 9.00 17.79 -33.58
CA VAL A 1037 7.60 18.22 -33.78
C VAL A 1037 6.71 17.06 -34.26
N GLU A 1038 7.24 16.21 -35.14
CA GLU A 1038 6.53 15.03 -35.65
C GLU A 1038 6.26 14.00 -34.53
N ILE A 1039 7.23 13.75 -33.64
CA ILE A 1039 7.07 12.88 -32.48
C ILE A 1039 5.97 13.40 -31.56
N VAL A 1040 6.02 14.69 -31.21
CA VAL A 1040 5.04 15.30 -30.30
C VAL A 1040 3.63 15.23 -30.89
N ASN A 1041 3.46 15.59 -32.16
CA ASN A 1041 2.14 15.52 -32.81
C ASN A 1041 1.62 14.08 -32.91
N THR A 1042 2.49 13.12 -33.22
CA THR A 1042 2.11 11.68 -33.28
C THR A 1042 1.60 11.19 -31.92
N LEU A 1043 2.28 11.58 -30.83
CA LEU A 1043 1.84 11.27 -29.47
C LEU A 1043 0.53 11.99 -29.15
N ASP A 1044 0.43 13.29 -29.42
CA ASP A 1044 -0.76 14.10 -29.10
C ASP A 1044 -2.02 13.57 -29.78
N ASP A 1045 -1.97 13.26 -31.08
CA ASP A 1045 -3.08 12.70 -31.84
C ASP A 1045 -3.63 11.42 -31.19
N TRP A 1046 -2.73 10.55 -30.72
CA TRP A 1046 -3.11 9.32 -30.04
C TRP A 1046 -3.66 9.59 -28.63
N PHE A 1047 -2.99 10.42 -27.83
CA PHE A 1047 -3.37 10.71 -26.45
C PHE A 1047 -4.65 11.52 -26.35
N GLN A 1048 -4.93 12.42 -27.28
CA GLN A 1048 -6.18 13.16 -27.34
C GLN A 1048 -7.38 12.23 -27.55
N LYS A 1049 -7.21 11.24 -28.43
CA LYS A 1049 -8.26 10.27 -28.75
C LYS A 1049 -8.43 9.20 -27.67
N ASN A 1050 -7.33 8.67 -27.17
CA ASN A 1050 -7.34 7.45 -26.37
C ASN A 1050 -7.14 7.70 -24.87
N SER A 1051 -6.37 8.70 -24.43
CA SER A 1051 -6.08 8.94 -23.01
C SER A 1051 -6.00 10.46 -22.68
N PRO A 1052 -7.15 11.18 -22.75
CA PRO A 1052 -7.21 12.64 -22.67
C PRO A 1052 -6.83 13.23 -21.30
N GLU A 1053 -6.81 12.40 -20.26
CA GLU A 1053 -6.45 12.84 -18.90
C GLU A 1053 -4.95 12.72 -18.58
N THR A 1054 -4.16 12.13 -19.49
CA THR A 1054 -2.70 11.97 -19.30
C THR A 1054 -2.02 13.34 -19.20
N ASP A 1055 -1.15 13.52 -18.19
CA ASP A 1055 -0.25 14.67 -18.10
C ASP A 1055 0.87 14.55 -19.13
N LEU A 1056 0.96 15.51 -20.06
CA LEU A 1056 1.90 15.48 -21.17
C LEU A 1056 2.90 16.63 -21.03
N LYS A 1057 4.19 16.29 -21.01
CA LYS A 1057 5.23 17.28 -20.71
C LYS A 1057 6.49 17.13 -21.55
N VAL A 1058 7.09 18.26 -21.90
CA VAL A 1058 8.46 18.34 -22.45
C VAL A 1058 9.40 18.94 -21.41
N ILE A 1059 10.53 18.29 -21.12
CA ILE A 1059 11.57 18.82 -20.24
C ILE A 1059 12.71 19.39 -21.09
N THR A 1060 12.90 20.71 -21.07
CA THR A 1060 13.84 21.42 -21.96
C THR A 1060 14.72 22.42 -21.23
N ASN A 1061 15.90 22.71 -21.77
CA ASN A 1061 16.75 23.78 -21.30
C ASN A 1061 16.30 25.17 -21.79
N GLY A 1062 15.52 25.25 -22.87
CA GLY A 1062 14.95 26.50 -23.38
C GLY A 1062 15.94 27.54 -23.90
N VAL A 1063 17.24 27.23 -24.01
CA VAL A 1063 18.28 28.27 -24.18
C VAL A 1063 18.45 28.76 -25.62
N SER A 1064 18.15 27.92 -26.63
CA SER A 1064 18.42 28.25 -28.04
C SER A 1064 17.21 28.82 -28.79
N LYS A 1065 17.44 29.59 -29.86
CA LYS A 1065 16.38 30.05 -30.76
C LYS A 1065 15.62 28.90 -31.42
N LEU A 1066 16.33 27.83 -31.77
CA LEU A 1066 15.74 26.63 -32.37
C LEU A 1066 14.81 25.93 -31.37
N THR A 1067 15.25 25.79 -30.11
CA THR A 1067 14.46 25.24 -29.00
C THR A 1067 13.15 26.02 -28.84
N LYS A 1068 13.23 27.34 -28.72
CA LYS A 1068 12.02 28.19 -28.61
C LYS A 1068 11.09 28.04 -29.82
N SER A 1069 11.64 28.10 -31.04
CA SER A 1069 10.84 27.92 -32.26
C SER A 1069 10.18 26.55 -32.38
N ASN A 1070 10.78 25.50 -31.82
CA ASN A 1070 10.19 24.15 -31.82
C ASN A 1070 9.14 23.99 -30.71
N LEU A 1071 9.32 24.63 -29.54
CA LEU A 1071 8.30 24.70 -28.50
C LEU A 1071 7.06 25.47 -28.96
N ASP A 1072 7.22 26.55 -29.74
CA ASP A 1072 6.09 27.30 -30.31
C ASP A 1072 5.23 26.48 -31.28
N LYS A 1073 5.68 25.29 -31.68
CA LYS A 1073 5.00 24.39 -32.63
C LYS A 1073 4.31 23.19 -31.98
N ILE A 1074 4.45 23.00 -30.67
CA ILE A 1074 3.78 21.89 -29.98
C ILE A 1074 2.33 22.26 -29.62
N PRO A 1075 1.41 21.28 -29.48
CA PRO A 1075 0.03 21.55 -29.12
C PRO A 1075 -0.13 22.20 -27.74
N GLU A 1076 -1.13 23.07 -27.55
CA GLU A 1076 -1.36 23.83 -26.29
C GLU A 1076 -1.56 22.94 -25.05
N ARG A 1077 -2.06 21.71 -25.23
CA ARG A 1077 -2.23 20.73 -24.14
C ARG A 1077 -0.90 20.30 -23.53
N TRP A 1078 0.21 20.38 -24.28
CA TRP A 1078 1.53 20.00 -23.78
C TRP A 1078 2.11 21.09 -22.91
N HIS A 1079 2.46 20.73 -21.68
CA HIS A 1079 3.22 21.60 -20.81
C HIS A 1079 4.71 21.48 -21.13
N TYR A 1080 5.49 22.54 -20.92
CA TYR A 1080 6.95 22.44 -20.94
C TYR A 1080 7.54 22.97 -19.64
N ASP A 1081 8.54 22.25 -19.11
CA ASP A 1081 9.41 22.77 -18.05
C ASP A 1081 10.62 23.41 -18.71
N ASN A 1082 10.71 24.73 -18.64
CA ASN A 1082 11.92 25.42 -19.03
C ASN A 1082 12.73 25.72 -17.77
N SER A 1083 13.91 25.12 -17.67
CA SER A 1083 14.79 25.33 -16.52
C SER A 1083 15.49 26.70 -16.49
N TYR A 1084 15.27 27.58 -17.49
CA TYR A 1084 15.82 28.94 -17.62
C TYR A 1084 17.23 29.06 -17.03
N LYS A 1085 18.13 28.20 -17.49
CA LYS A 1085 19.51 28.07 -16.98
C LYS A 1085 20.40 29.20 -17.50
N ILE A 1086 20.00 30.45 -17.25
CA ILE A 1086 20.77 31.65 -17.60
C ILE A 1086 22.04 31.72 -16.75
N ASP A 1087 21.95 31.27 -15.48
CA ASP A 1087 23.07 31.05 -14.57
C ASP A 1087 23.34 29.54 -14.45
N PHE A 1088 24.38 29.09 -15.14
CA PHE A 1088 24.71 27.67 -15.29
C PHE A 1088 25.11 27.00 -13.96
N GLU A 1089 25.92 27.67 -13.14
CA GLU A 1089 26.40 27.13 -11.86
C GLU A 1089 25.26 27.02 -10.86
N LYS A 1090 24.45 28.08 -10.72
CA LYS A 1090 23.28 28.05 -9.84
C LYS A 1090 22.26 27.00 -10.29
N ALA A 1091 22.03 26.85 -11.60
CA ALA A 1091 21.05 25.91 -12.15
C ALA A 1091 21.48 24.43 -12.16
N THR A 1092 22.73 24.12 -11.80
CA THR A 1092 23.24 22.74 -11.73
C THR A 1092 23.72 22.34 -10.33
N SER A 1093 23.93 23.30 -9.43
CA SER A 1093 24.38 23.09 -8.03
C SER A 1093 23.52 22.14 -7.17
N HIS A 1094 22.28 21.88 -7.57
CA HIS A 1094 21.32 21.01 -6.85
C HIS A 1094 21.21 19.61 -7.45
N PHE A 1095 22.03 19.27 -8.46
CA PHE A 1095 22.02 17.95 -9.08
C PHE A 1095 22.60 16.91 -8.13
N GLU A 1096 21.98 15.73 -8.10
CA GLU A 1096 22.56 14.57 -7.42
C GLU A 1096 23.74 14.04 -8.25
N PRO A 1097 24.80 13.53 -7.62
CA PRO A 1097 26.02 13.11 -8.32
C PRO A 1097 25.80 11.79 -9.06
N PHE A 1098 25.16 11.84 -10.23
CA PHE A 1098 24.82 10.66 -11.04
C PHE A 1098 26.01 9.71 -11.27
N ASN A 1099 27.20 10.26 -11.53
CA ASN A 1099 28.42 9.52 -11.81
C ASN A 1099 29.17 9.01 -10.56
N LEU A 1100 28.55 9.06 -9.39
CA LEU A 1100 29.05 8.44 -8.16
C LEU A 1100 28.38 7.07 -8.00
N ALA A 1101 29.04 5.99 -8.42
CA ALA A 1101 28.48 4.64 -8.32
C ALA A 1101 28.50 4.13 -6.87
N PRO A 1102 27.33 3.78 -6.28
CA PRO A 1102 27.28 3.20 -4.93
C PRO A 1102 28.16 1.95 -4.73
N ILE A 1103 28.35 1.13 -5.76
CA ILE A 1103 29.18 -0.09 -5.67
C ILE A 1103 30.66 0.21 -5.36
N ASP A 1104 31.14 1.41 -5.66
CA ASP A 1104 32.50 1.86 -5.37
C ASP A 1104 32.65 2.38 -3.93
N LEU A 1105 31.55 2.51 -3.18
CA LEU A 1105 31.53 3.04 -1.81
C LEU A 1105 31.40 1.90 -0.79
N ASP A 1106 32.33 1.82 0.16
CA ASP A 1106 32.37 0.74 1.15
C ASP A 1106 31.08 0.59 1.98
N GLU A 1107 30.40 1.70 2.25
CA GLU A 1107 29.16 1.76 3.01
C GLU A 1107 27.92 1.32 2.18
N TRP A 1108 28.01 1.32 0.84
CA TRP A 1108 26.90 0.99 -0.07
C TRP A 1108 27.10 -0.30 -0.87
N LYS A 1109 28.31 -0.86 -0.95
CA LYS A 1109 28.59 -2.04 -1.79
C LYS A 1109 27.80 -3.32 -1.43
N GLY A 1110 27.30 -3.42 -0.19
CA GLY A 1110 26.51 -4.56 0.31
C GLY A 1110 24.99 -4.38 0.24
N GLN A 1111 24.50 -3.33 -0.41
CA GLN A 1111 23.08 -2.98 -0.43
C GLN A 1111 22.27 -3.85 -1.39
N ASP A 1112 20.98 -4.03 -1.10
CA ASP A 1112 20.03 -4.59 -2.08
C ASP A 1112 19.65 -3.52 -3.11
N PHE A 1113 20.36 -3.50 -4.24
CA PHE A 1113 20.12 -2.56 -5.33
C PHE A 1113 18.79 -2.76 -6.04
N LYS A 1114 18.10 -3.90 -5.82
CA LYS A 1114 16.72 -4.11 -6.32
C LYS A 1114 15.74 -3.16 -5.65
N LYS A 1115 16.09 -2.57 -4.49
CA LYS A 1115 15.23 -1.58 -3.81
C LYS A 1115 15.00 -0.31 -4.63
N GLY A 1116 15.85 -0.02 -5.62
CA GLY A 1116 15.69 1.14 -6.50
C GLY A 1116 15.77 2.47 -5.77
N CYS A 1117 15.42 3.56 -6.46
CA CYS A 1117 15.29 4.90 -5.89
C CYS A 1117 13.97 5.54 -6.30
N TYR A 1118 13.61 6.68 -5.70
CA TYR A 1118 12.34 7.37 -5.92
C TYR A 1118 11.99 7.62 -7.40
N ILE A 1119 12.97 7.70 -8.29
CA ILE A 1119 12.78 8.00 -9.73
C ILE A 1119 11.94 6.92 -10.42
N THR A 1120 12.14 5.65 -10.12
CA THR A 1120 11.39 4.54 -10.76
C THR A 1120 9.89 4.61 -10.47
N GLN A 1121 9.51 5.24 -9.36
CA GLN A 1121 8.13 5.39 -8.90
C GLN A 1121 7.55 6.78 -9.22
N ASP A 1122 8.36 7.84 -9.10
CA ASP A 1122 7.94 9.23 -9.34
C ASP A 1122 7.85 9.57 -10.83
N SER A 1123 8.91 9.23 -11.59
CA SER A 1123 9.00 9.42 -13.04
C SER A 1123 8.48 8.22 -13.83
N GLY A 1124 8.50 7.02 -13.23
CA GLY A 1124 8.06 5.78 -13.88
C GLY A 1124 9.15 5.11 -14.73
N ILE A 1125 8.71 4.25 -15.64
CA ILE A 1125 9.60 3.52 -16.54
C ILE A 1125 10.19 4.43 -17.62
N GLY A 1126 11.31 4.02 -18.21
CA GLY A 1126 11.96 4.78 -19.28
C GLY A 1126 11.93 4.05 -20.61
N LEU A 1127 11.52 4.71 -21.68
CA LEU A 1127 11.73 4.26 -23.05
C LEU A 1127 12.85 5.08 -23.69
N THR A 1128 13.88 4.40 -24.17
CA THR A 1128 15.07 5.02 -24.77
C THR A 1128 15.40 4.32 -26.10
N PRO A 1129 16.37 4.81 -26.90
CA PRO A 1129 16.84 4.11 -28.11
C PRO A 1129 17.37 2.69 -27.84
N TYR A 1130 17.58 2.32 -26.58
CA TYR A 1130 18.11 1.03 -26.15
C TYR A 1130 17.05 0.05 -25.61
N GLY A 1131 15.77 0.46 -25.54
CA GLY A 1131 14.68 -0.36 -25.00
C GLY A 1131 13.95 0.30 -23.83
N TYR A 1132 13.07 -0.49 -23.18
CA TYR A 1132 12.41 -0.13 -21.93
C TYR A 1132 13.28 -0.51 -20.72
N PHE A 1133 13.25 0.36 -19.70
CA PHE A 1133 13.98 0.23 -18.45
C PHE A 1133 13.11 0.66 -17.26
N HIS A 1134 13.47 0.25 -16.04
CA HIS A 1134 12.79 0.67 -14.81
C HIS A 1134 12.84 2.20 -14.55
N CYS A 1135 13.76 2.92 -15.19
CA CYS A 1135 13.76 4.38 -15.29
C CYS A 1135 14.58 4.82 -16.53
N ALA A 1136 14.34 6.03 -17.05
CA ALA A 1136 15.06 6.50 -18.26
C ALA A 1136 16.56 6.72 -18.02
N ILE A 1137 16.98 7.02 -16.79
CA ILE A 1137 18.39 7.17 -16.41
C ILE A 1137 19.18 5.87 -16.66
N ALA A 1138 18.56 4.71 -16.42
CA ALA A 1138 19.17 3.41 -16.71
C ALA A 1138 19.52 3.25 -18.20
N GLY A 1139 18.71 3.82 -19.11
CA GLY A 1139 19.05 3.85 -20.55
C GLY A 1139 20.26 4.74 -20.85
N GLY A 1140 20.48 5.80 -20.08
CA GLY A 1140 21.70 6.60 -20.12
C GLY A 1140 22.94 5.82 -19.66
N ILE A 1141 22.80 4.98 -18.63
CA ILE A 1141 23.86 4.07 -18.17
C ILE A 1141 24.12 2.98 -19.22
N GLU A 1142 23.07 2.37 -19.77
CA GLU A 1142 23.15 1.35 -20.82
C GLU A 1142 23.96 1.82 -22.01
N ARG A 1143 23.79 3.07 -22.44
CA ARG A 1143 24.56 3.68 -23.53
C ARG A 1143 26.08 3.55 -23.32
N ILE A 1144 26.53 3.71 -22.08
CA ILE A 1144 27.94 3.79 -21.71
C ILE A 1144 28.49 2.43 -21.27
N MET A 1145 27.75 1.70 -20.43
CA MET A 1145 28.20 0.45 -19.83
C MET A 1145 27.85 -0.79 -20.67
N ASN A 1146 26.82 -0.71 -21.51
CA ASN A 1146 26.37 -1.74 -22.46
C ASN A 1146 26.13 -3.11 -21.79
N PHE A 1147 25.23 -3.16 -20.80
CA PHE A 1147 24.88 -4.40 -20.09
C PHE A 1147 23.94 -5.29 -20.88
N GLY A 1148 23.14 -4.73 -21.79
CA GLY A 1148 22.27 -5.48 -22.69
C GLY A 1148 20.90 -5.82 -22.08
N HIS A 1149 20.39 -5.05 -21.12
CA HIS A 1149 19.13 -5.36 -20.42
C HIS A 1149 17.88 -4.64 -20.95
N GLY A 1150 18.00 -3.71 -21.89
CA GLY A 1150 16.83 -3.00 -22.42
C GLY A 1150 15.80 -3.96 -23.03
N LEU A 1151 14.54 -3.87 -22.57
CA LEU A 1151 13.44 -4.70 -23.06
C LEU A 1151 12.93 -4.17 -24.40
N GLU A 1152 12.55 -5.05 -25.31
CA GLU A 1152 12.06 -4.66 -26.64
C GLU A 1152 10.59 -4.21 -26.63
N THR A 1153 9.79 -4.80 -25.74
CA THR A 1153 8.38 -4.49 -25.54
C THR A 1153 8.15 -3.95 -24.13
N MET A 1154 7.05 -3.24 -23.94
CA MET A 1154 6.67 -2.69 -22.65
C MET A 1154 6.51 -3.80 -21.59
N PRO A 1155 7.07 -3.66 -20.38
CA PRO A 1155 6.89 -4.66 -19.31
C PRO A 1155 5.39 -4.82 -18.95
N GLU A 1156 4.99 -6.02 -18.53
CA GLU A 1156 3.62 -6.26 -18.04
C GLU A 1156 3.55 -6.17 -16.52
N HIS A 1157 4.65 -6.44 -15.84
CA HIS A 1157 4.72 -6.42 -14.38
C HIS A 1157 6.05 -5.85 -13.85
N PRO A 1158 6.06 -5.08 -12.74
CA PRO A 1158 7.29 -4.55 -12.14
C PRO A 1158 8.36 -5.62 -11.78
N TRP A 1159 7.93 -6.86 -11.53
CA TRP A 1159 8.82 -8.00 -11.26
C TRP A 1159 9.79 -8.30 -12.41
N GLU A 1160 9.41 -8.00 -13.66
CA GLU A 1160 10.27 -8.19 -14.85
C GLU A 1160 11.49 -7.25 -14.85
N MET A 1161 11.49 -6.22 -14.00
CA MET A 1161 12.51 -5.19 -13.98
C MET A 1161 13.53 -5.34 -12.84
N LEU A 1162 13.39 -6.33 -11.97
CA LEU A 1162 14.27 -6.42 -10.78
C LEU A 1162 15.73 -6.72 -11.09
N GLU A 1163 16.00 -7.60 -12.06
CA GLU A 1163 17.37 -7.93 -12.45
C GLU A 1163 18.09 -6.70 -12.99
N MET A 1164 17.45 -5.94 -13.89
CA MET A 1164 18.03 -4.70 -14.38
C MET A 1164 18.20 -3.65 -13.27
N MET A 1165 17.30 -3.57 -12.29
CA MET A 1165 17.45 -2.63 -11.17
C MET A 1165 18.73 -2.90 -10.39
N GLU A 1166 19.05 -4.18 -10.13
CA GLU A 1166 20.29 -4.59 -9.46
C GLU A 1166 21.54 -4.09 -10.21
N ASP A 1167 21.55 -4.26 -11.53
CA ASP A 1167 22.72 -3.89 -12.36
C ASP A 1167 22.88 -2.39 -12.59
N TYR A 1168 21.79 -1.63 -12.70
CA TYR A 1168 21.86 -0.19 -12.95
C TYR A 1168 21.92 0.65 -11.66
N CYS A 1169 21.17 0.30 -10.61
CA CYS A 1169 21.10 1.12 -9.39
C CYS A 1169 22.44 1.14 -8.64
N LYS A 1170 23.20 0.04 -8.67
CA LYS A 1170 24.55 -0.02 -8.10
C LYS A 1170 25.56 0.92 -8.76
N ASN A 1171 25.23 1.41 -9.97
CA ASN A 1171 26.06 2.30 -10.78
C ASN A 1171 25.54 3.75 -10.81
N CYS A 1172 24.50 4.09 -10.04
CA CYS A 1172 23.81 5.38 -10.14
C CYS A 1172 23.78 6.11 -8.80
N GLY A 1173 24.37 7.31 -8.73
CA GLY A 1173 24.41 8.08 -7.48
C GLY A 1173 23.06 8.55 -6.96
N HIS A 1174 21.99 8.49 -7.78
CA HIS A 1174 20.62 8.72 -7.28
C HIS A 1174 20.18 7.65 -6.26
N PHE A 1175 20.81 6.48 -6.23
CA PHE A 1175 20.53 5.46 -5.21
C PHE A 1175 20.96 5.93 -3.81
N LEU A 1176 21.90 6.88 -3.69
CA LEU A 1176 22.37 7.39 -2.40
C LEU A 1176 21.31 8.25 -1.68
N SER A 1177 20.31 8.74 -2.41
CA SER A 1177 19.18 9.48 -1.85
C SER A 1177 18.04 8.53 -1.49
N ASP A 1178 17.72 8.42 -0.19
CA ASP A 1178 16.66 7.51 0.24
C ASP A 1178 15.25 8.07 -0.02
N THR A 1179 15.03 9.37 0.19
CA THR A 1179 13.74 10.06 -0.04
C THR A 1179 13.84 11.11 -1.14
N PHE A 1180 12.70 11.44 -1.74
CA PHE A 1180 12.61 12.58 -2.66
C PHE A 1180 12.79 13.90 -1.89
N VAL A 1181 13.78 14.68 -2.29
CA VAL A 1181 14.01 16.04 -1.77
C VAL A 1181 13.72 17.05 -2.89
N GLU A 1182 12.97 18.12 -2.62
CA GLU A 1182 12.72 19.17 -3.62
C GLU A 1182 14.02 19.91 -3.97
N ARG A 1183 14.15 20.39 -5.22
CA ARG A 1183 15.38 21.04 -5.72
C ARG A 1183 15.83 22.22 -4.84
N ALA A 1184 14.87 22.98 -4.29
CA ALA A 1184 15.15 24.12 -3.43
C ALA A 1184 15.82 23.72 -2.10
N ASP A 1185 15.63 22.48 -1.65
CA ASP A 1185 16.08 21.96 -0.36
C ASP A 1185 17.38 21.12 -0.48
N ARG A 1186 17.94 20.94 -1.69
CA ARG A 1186 19.14 20.10 -1.95
C ARG A 1186 20.48 20.82 -1.76
N SER A 1187 20.49 22.11 -1.46
CA SER A 1187 21.73 22.91 -1.44
C SER A 1187 22.64 22.55 -0.25
N GLY A 1188 23.91 22.21 -0.53
CA GLY A 1188 24.96 22.04 0.48
C GLY A 1188 25.03 20.69 1.19
N VAL A 1189 24.19 19.71 0.83
CA VAL A 1189 24.10 18.40 1.51
C VAL A 1189 24.75 17.26 0.73
N LEU A 1190 24.92 17.41 -0.59
CA LEU A 1190 25.40 16.35 -1.49
C LEU A 1190 26.83 16.61 -1.98
N PRO A 1191 27.59 15.56 -2.35
CA PRO A 1191 28.84 15.72 -3.09
C PRO A 1191 28.65 16.57 -4.35
N PRO A 1192 29.70 17.26 -4.84
CA PRO A 1192 29.63 18.04 -6.07
C PRO A 1192 29.06 17.21 -7.25
N PRO A 1193 28.14 17.75 -8.07
CA PRO A 1193 27.51 17.00 -9.16
C PRO A 1193 28.49 16.42 -10.20
N ASP A 1194 29.70 16.98 -10.31
CA ASP A 1194 30.78 16.56 -11.19
C ASP A 1194 31.68 15.46 -10.61
N THR A 1195 31.36 14.93 -9.42
CA THR A 1195 32.06 13.78 -8.82
C THR A 1195 31.91 12.54 -9.69
N VAL A 1196 33.03 11.86 -9.99
CA VAL A 1196 33.08 10.63 -10.80
C VAL A 1196 33.76 9.51 -10.00
N SER A 1197 33.15 8.33 -9.96
CA SER A 1197 33.69 7.16 -9.26
C SER A 1197 34.52 6.24 -10.18
N GLN A 1198 35.25 5.29 -9.59
CA GLN A 1198 36.15 4.37 -10.33
C GLN A 1198 35.42 3.58 -11.43
N SER A 1199 34.23 3.04 -11.12
CA SER A 1199 33.42 2.31 -12.10
C SER A 1199 33.04 3.18 -13.30
N TRP A 1200 32.73 4.47 -13.08
CA TRP A 1200 32.43 5.41 -14.15
C TRP A 1200 33.66 5.84 -14.95
N GLU A 1201 34.82 6.01 -14.33
CA GLU A 1201 36.08 6.27 -15.06
C GLU A 1201 36.43 5.14 -16.03
N ILE A 1202 36.25 3.89 -15.58
CA ILE A 1202 36.44 2.68 -16.40
C ILE A 1202 35.40 2.67 -17.53
N ALA A 1203 34.13 2.91 -17.22
CA ALA A 1203 33.05 2.90 -18.20
C ALA A 1203 33.26 3.97 -19.29
N TYR A 1204 33.61 5.20 -18.93
CA TYR A 1204 33.91 6.25 -19.91
C TYR A 1204 35.16 5.97 -20.73
N SER A 1205 36.18 5.34 -20.13
CA SER A 1205 37.39 4.93 -20.87
C SER A 1205 37.09 3.85 -21.91
N LYS A 1206 36.21 2.90 -21.56
CA LYS A 1206 35.70 1.88 -22.48
C LYS A 1206 34.85 2.51 -23.59
N TRP A 1207 33.90 3.37 -23.23
CA TRP A 1207 33.05 4.08 -24.19
C TRP A 1207 33.84 4.94 -25.17
N LYS A 1208 34.91 5.63 -24.73
CA LYS A 1208 35.80 6.40 -25.63
C LYS A 1208 36.44 5.53 -26.72
N ARG A 1209 36.65 4.24 -26.46
CA ARG A 1209 37.21 3.29 -27.42
C ARG A 1209 36.14 2.64 -28.29
N ASP A 1210 35.03 2.24 -27.67
CA ASP A 1210 34.04 1.36 -28.28
C ASP A 1210 32.83 2.12 -28.87
N GLY A 1211 32.64 3.39 -28.48
CA GLY A 1211 31.49 4.21 -28.82
C GLY A 1211 30.25 3.90 -27.97
N ASP A 1212 29.11 4.47 -28.36
CA ASP A 1212 27.82 4.12 -27.76
C ASP A 1212 27.51 2.63 -27.93
N ALA A 1213 26.80 2.07 -26.94
CA ALA A 1213 26.14 0.78 -27.07
C ALA A 1213 25.35 0.67 -28.39
N GLY A 1214 25.25 -0.55 -28.93
CA GLY A 1214 24.37 -0.81 -30.06
C GLY A 1214 22.90 -0.63 -29.67
N SER A 1215 22.12 0.10 -30.47
CA SER A 1215 20.66 0.18 -30.25
C SER A 1215 20.01 -1.18 -30.58
N LYS A 1216 19.31 -1.77 -29.60
CA LYS A 1216 18.48 -2.97 -29.81
C LYS A 1216 17.28 -2.71 -30.72
N LEU A 1217 16.77 -1.48 -30.71
CA LEU A 1217 15.57 -1.08 -31.45
C LEU A 1217 15.86 -0.60 -32.88
N ARG A 1218 16.99 -1.01 -33.49
CA ARG A 1218 17.18 -0.84 -34.93
C ARG A 1218 16.17 -1.73 -35.66
N VAL A 1219 15.10 -1.12 -36.14
CA VAL A 1219 14.14 -1.76 -37.05
C VAL A 1219 14.92 -2.40 -38.19
N PHE A 1220 14.76 -3.72 -38.33
CA PHE A 1220 15.27 -4.49 -39.45
C PHE A 1220 14.81 -3.84 -40.75
N ASN A 1221 15.75 -3.27 -41.51
CA ASN A 1221 15.53 -3.03 -42.93
C ASN A 1221 15.61 -4.39 -43.63
N SER A 1222 14.45 -4.93 -44.00
CA SER A 1222 14.29 -5.84 -45.14
C SER A 1222 12.95 -5.58 -45.80
#